data_AF-A0AAV0SS56-F1
#
_entry.id   AF-A0AAV0SS56-F1
#
_cell.length_a   1.000
_cell.length_b   1.000
_cell.length_c   1.000
_cell.angle_alpha   90.00
_cell.angle_beta   90.00
_cell.angle_gamma   90.00
#
_symmetry.space_group_name_H-M   'P 1'
#
loop_
_entity.id
_entity.type
_entity.pdbx_description
1 polymer ?
#
loop_
_entity_poly.entity_id
_entity_poly.type
_entity_poly.pdbx_seq_one_letter_code
_entity_poly.pdbx_strand_id
1 'polypeptide(L)'
;MSDYEEEDEKWVQWFCSLSGNESFCEVAQSYIEDSFNLYGLRAMVRNYQDALNIILDMTDIPYDDDVPAYAAELYGLIHARYIITAHGLDAMMKKYREGDFGVCPRALCDGHPVVPAGLHDEWKKSEMKVYCPKCRDLYTPASEYQTPTIDGAYFGTTFPHLFFLTYRELEPAPSTLLYVPRVFGYKIYNKSENRRRLAILAKEDEDEDKTQQQRRTLTGARRKGEANSTAEASSSRIETKLQLQRSPFDAEWRDVTQLMSVAAKELKVGQLMHEDDFKLFDSMSALELMDPKMDSGMLVNGAPPQSISARLESGAVPLEFLSARDVLATLDELFCCETGWLNGLPLVQTLLTSVYMHRDVLNALFAQLVTPLESLVANDVDVRRLVKDNVGKSAKDSLRLVMCAVVLATLKTADLIRDAVLRADIYEEEDFSPGNGFNAGVLAPMSVKTLNTMLQVTHERLEVLLAQHKAALSKKSSKKKLSKKTNREGSSSTETASASGYELLCSNARVGALMCEAFIRRVQLRRELLAAYACLGLADGALDLQRVRKCFERAYELVEGMSTERLELDPECFTGKSIGFDPSISRLLLSGSPPRDIKVPLIDETLGQMKKVLEEMVIGCSPPDWNCMEDLRIFLTEFSRQQPTIVVRSYVLLFLYADSKIYAKYNFMDWLSETMVTKGVPSVLLSTQEGVLYSSRCIETVYESLKVFLHNRSRQRARIEGLLDEWSILQAEATAVDERFTTEMKIPKAAYPRYFTAWSLEESVQLMVQYVVLGLEMELYAPSELGTVYWYLDYLEGSRLQNLNVTWTFVQKLKEVMPQRRGPPAMEQLKEETVTLPPPPPAAISKSSKRSKTKHKKHHNGIATAISESRDPIGRPTDTTKARFLREIKYTELLRSLMRAYFQLFKALEREGLVEVKSPMYSTFTIRFQHRFAAFQKLHYPAALTYEDFNQTSDFSSYELDLIYRSAEECFKTARTHAEALLSNEEGINTIGTTHGEGLVRGLELQSLLKVSISNCVRLAQRSQNTGGGNKMKKSLQDVKTQMEFDFSIHPHFPVMVFPSR
;
A
#
# COMPACT_ATOMS: atom_id res chain seq x y z
N MET A 1 -0.09 -82.82 -5.75
CA MET A 1 -1.31 -82.01 -5.89
C MET A 1 -1.66 -81.53 -4.50
N SER A 2 -1.14 -80.35 -4.17
CA SER A 2 -1.62 -79.49 -3.09
C SER A 2 -2.28 -78.33 -3.81
N ASP A 3 -3.54 -78.06 -3.47
CA ASP A 3 -4.37 -77.02 -4.05
C ASP A 3 -3.66 -75.66 -3.93
N TYR A 4 -3.44 -75.02 -5.09
CA TYR A 4 -3.05 -73.63 -5.20
C TYR A 4 -4.35 -72.83 -5.27
N GLU A 5 -4.67 -72.07 -4.22
CA GLU A 5 -5.64 -70.99 -4.30
C GLU A 5 -4.98 -69.87 -5.12
N GLU A 6 -5.43 -69.66 -6.37
CA GLU A 6 -5.12 -68.45 -7.15
C GLU A 6 -5.81 -67.28 -6.44
N GLU A 7 -5.05 -66.39 -5.79
CA GLU A 7 -5.57 -65.09 -5.34
C GLU A 7 -5.94 -64.28 -6.59
N ASP A 8 -7.23 -64.02 -6.80
CA ASP A 8 -7.70 -63.14 -7.87
C ASP A 8 -7.02 -61.75 -7.73
N GLU A 9 -6.31 -61.31 -8.78
CA GLU A 9 -5.64 -60.00 -8.83
C GLU A 9 -6.70 -58.89 -8.76
N LYS A 10 -6.65 -58.05 -7.72
CA LYS A 10 -7.58 -56.92 -7.56
C LYS A 10 -7.41 -55.87 -8.66
N TRP A 11 -8.48 -55.19 -9.06
CA TRP A 11 -8.44 -54.21 -10.16
C TRP A 11 -7.37 -53.12 -9.96
N VAL A 12 -7.19 -52.62 -8.74
CA VAL A 12 -6.18 -51.60 -8.41
C VAL A 12 -4.75 -52.12 -8.61
N GLN A 13 -4.50 -53.39 -8.28
CA GLN A 13 -3.19 -54.03 -8.45
C GLN A 13 -2.91 -54.27 -9.93
N TRP A 14 -3.91 -54.77 -10.65
CA TRP A 14 -3.86 -54.91 -12.11
C TRP A 14 -3.62 -53.57 -12.81
N PHE A 15 -4.34 -52.50 -12.44
CA PHE A 15 -4.19 -51.18 -13.08
C PHE A 15 -2.80 -50.58 -12.87
N CYS A 16 -2.24 -50.73 -11.66
CA CYS A 16 -0.89 -50.26 -11.34
C CYS A 16 0.22 -51.13 -11.97
N SER A 17 -0.07 -52.37 -12.37
CA SER A 17 0.88 -53.28 -13.02
C SER A 17 0.93 -53.11 -14.56
N LEU A 18 0.01 -52.34 -15.14
CA LEU A 18 -0.01 -52.02 -16.57
C LEU A 18 1.21 -51.19 -16.99
N SER A 19 1.76 -51.50 -18.17
CA SER A 19 2.84 -50.71 -18.79
C SER A 19 2.38 -49.28 -19.09
N GLY A 20 3.15 -48.30 -18.63
CA GLY A 20 2.83 -46.87 -18.65
C GLY A 20 2.31 -46.35 -17.30
N ASN A 21 1.72 -47.20 -16.46
CA ASN A 21 1.14 -46.80 -15.17
C ASN A 21 2.13 -46.91 -14.00
N GLU A 22 3.43 -47.02 -14.27
CA GLU A 22 4.45 -47.25 -13.24
C GLU A 22 4.53 -46.11 -12.22
N SER A 23 4.04 -44.92 -12.55
CA SER A 23 4.00 -43.76 -11.66
C SER A 23 2.87 -43.80 -10.62
N PHE A 24 1.86 -44.66 -10.78
CA PHE A 24 0.77 -44.78 -9.81
C PHE A 24 1.19 -45.60 -8.58
N CYS A 25 0.64 -45.25 -7.41
CA CYS A 25 0.67 -46.10 -6.23
C CYS A 25 -0.70 -46.77 -6.01
N GLU A 26 -0.70 -47.92 -5.35
CA GLU A 26 -1.92 -48.64 -4.98
C GLU A 26 -2.66 -47.86 -3.88
N VAL A 27 -3.84 -47.34 -4.22
CA VAL A 27 -4.71 -46.66 -3.25
C VAL A 27 -5.37 -47.70 -2.35
N ALA A 28 -5.29 -47.52 -1.03
CA ALA A 28 -5.92 -48.42 -0.09
C ALA A 28 -7.44 -48.48 -0.28
N GLN A 29 -8.00 -49.69 -0.33
CA GLN A 29 -9.45 -49.90 -0.53
C GLN A 29 -10.30 -49.14 0.50
N SER A 30 -9.86 -49.08 1.77
CA SER A 30 -10.54 -48.32 2.83
C SER A 30 -10.63 -46.81 2.58
N TYR A 31 -9.72 -46.25 1.77
CA TYR A 31 -9.76 -44.83 1.39
C TYR A 31 -10.81 -44.59 0.30
N ILE A 32 -10.95 -45.54 -0.64
CA ILE A 32 -11.92 -45.50 -1.75
C ILE A 32 -13.35 -45.74 -1.24
N GLU A 33 -13.52 -46.61 -0.24
CA GLU A 33 -14.84 -46.89 0.35
C GLU A 33 -15.42 -45.70 1.14
N ASP A 34 -14.59 -44.78 1.61
CA ASP A 34 -15.03 -43.58 2.32
C ASP A 34 -15.53 -42.50 1.36
N SER A 35 -16.86 -42.37 1.30
CA SER A 35 -17.56 -41.39 0.47
C SER A 35 -17.15 -39.93 0.70
N PHE A 36 -16.58 -39.58 1.87
CA PHE A 36 -16.08 -38.23 2.13
C PHE A 36 -14.88 -37.89 1.24
N ASN A 37 -13.97 -38.83 1.03
CA ASN A 37 -12.77 -38.64 0.21
C ASN A 37 -13.11 -38.46 -1.28
N LEU A 38 -14.25 -39.00 -1.71
CA LEU A 38 -14.73 -38.94 -3.10
C LEU A 38 -15.67 -37.76 -3.39
N TYR A 39 -15.84 -36.84 -2.42
CA TYR A 39 -16.77 -35.71 -2.56
C TYR A 39 -16.48 -34.86 -3.82
N GLY A 40 -17.51 -34.57 -4.61
CA GLY A 40 -17.42 -33.79 -5.84
C GLY A 40 -16.99 -34.57 -7.09
N LEU A 41 -16.43 -35.79 -6.98
CA LEU A 41 -16.00 -36.58 -8.16
C LEU A 41 -17.18 -37.11 -8.99
N ARG A 42 -18.35 -37.31 -8.36
CA ARG A 42 -19.57 -37.80 -9.02
C ARG A 42 -20.08 -36.93 -10.16
N ALA A 43 -19.84 -35.62 -10.12
CA ALA A 43 -20.25 -34.68 -11.17
C ALA A 43 -19.23 -34.62 -12.33
N MET A 44 -18.03 -35.14 -12.14
CA MET A 44 -16.92 -35.03 -13.09
C MET A 44 -16.78 -36.26 -14.00
N VAL A 45 -17.11 -37.46 -13.50
CA VAL A 45 -16.98 -38.72 -14.25
C VAL A 45 -18.36 -39.27 -14.65
N ARG A 46 -18.49 -39.68 -15.91
CA ARG A 46 -19.72 -40.33 -16.43
C ARG A 46 -19.80 -41.76 -15.90
N ASN A 47 -21.01 -42.27 -15.68
CA ASN A 47 -21.24 -43.62 -15.12
C ASN A 47 -20.44 -43.89 -13.82
N TYR A 48 -20.32 -42.87 -12.96
CA TYR A 48 -19.52 -42.89 -11.74
C TYR A 48 -19.76 -44.12 -10.86
N GLN A 49 -21.01 -44.56 -10.70
CA GLN A 49 -21.33 -45.67 -9.81
C GLN A 49 -20.80 -47.00 -10.37
N ASP A 50 -20.92 -47.22 -11.68
CA ASP A 50 -20.45 -48.43 -12.33
C ASP A 50 -18.92 -48.44 -12.40
N ALA A 51 -18.30 -47.29 -12.68
CA ALA A 51 -16.85 -47.11 -12.62
C ALA A 51 -16.28 -47.38 -11.22
N LEU A 52 -16.94 -46.91 -10.16
CA LEU A 52 -16.54 -47.16 -8.78
C LEU A 52 -16.70 -48.64 -8.39
N ASN A 53 -17.78 -49.29 -8.85
CA ASN A 53 -18.00 -50.72 -8.62
C ASN A 53 -16.93 -51.58 -9.30
N ILE A 54 -16.43 -51.19 -10.47
CA ILE A 54 -15.28 -51.85 -11.13
C ILE A 54 -14.02 -51.72 -10.27
N ILE A 55 -13.70 -50.51 -9.79
CA ILE A 55 -12.50 -50.27 -8.97
C ILE A 55 -12.53 -51.08 -7.66
N LEU A 56 -13.72 -51.34 -7.12
CA LEU A 56 -13.94 -52.10 -5.89
C LEU A 56 -14.17 -53.61 -6.12
N ASP A 57 -13.98 -54.12 -7.34
CA ASP A 57 -14.14 -55.54 -7.69
C ASP A 57 -15.54 -56.12 -7.35
N MET A 58 -16.59 -55.30 -7.45
CA MET A 58 -17.98 -55.74 -7.17
C MET A 58 -18.55 -56.50 -8.37
N THR A 59 -19.14 -57.69 -8.14
CA THR A 59 -19.73 -58.54 -9.19
C THR A 59 -21.12 -58.05 -9.65
N ASP A 60 -21.48 -58.32 -10.92
CA ASP A 60 -22.70 -57.92 -11.65
C ASP A 60 -22.73 -56.51 -12.29
N ILE A 61 -21.70 -56.15 -13.07
CA ILE A 61 -21.67 -54.90 -13.86
C ILE A 61 -22.03 -55.21 -15.32
N PRO A 62 -23.00 -54.51 -15.95
CA PRO A 62 -23.29 -54.66 -17.36
C PRO A 62 -22.05 -54.29 -18.20
N TYR A 63 -21.61 -55.19 -19.08
CA TYR A 63 -20.52 -54.93 -20.04
C TYR A 63 -20.98 -53.88 -21.06
N ASP A 64 -20.66 -52.62 -20.80
CA ASP A 64 -20.65 -51.54 -21.78
C ASP A 64 -19.18 -51.19 -22.05
N ASP A 65 -18.78 -51.15 -23.32
CA ASP A 65 -17.37 -51.14 -23.76
C ASP A 65 -16.60 -49.90 -23.25
N ASP A 66 -17.30 -48.82 -22.90
CA ASP A 66 -16.72 -47.56 -22.43
C ASP A 66 -16.49 -47.50 -20.90
N VAL A 67 -17.11 -48.39 -20.10
CA VAL A 67 -17.07 -48.33 -18.62
C VAL A 67 -15.67 -48.57 -18.04
N PRO A 68 -14.84 -49.48 -18.60
CA PRO A 68 -13.44 -49.63 -18.15
C PRO A 68 -12.60 -48.35 -18.31
N ALA A 69 -12.89 -47.50 -19.30
CA ALA A 69 -12.20 -46.23 -19.47
C ALA A 69 -12.58 -45.22 -18.38
N TYR A 70 -13.86 -45.15 -18.01
CA TYR A 70 -14.32 -44.28 -16.92
C TYR A 70 -13.78 -44.71 -15.55
N ALA A 71 -13.54 -46.01 -15.34
CA ALA A 71 -12.88 -46.52 -14.12
C ALA A 71 -11.42 -46.04 -14.01
N ALA A 72 -10.65 -46.07 -15.10
CA ALA A 72 -9.30 -45.52 -15.14
C ALA A 72 -9.28 -44.00 -14.87
N GLU A 73 -10.21 -43.25 -15.47
CA GLU A 73 -10.35 -41.80 -15.28
C GLU A 73 -10.69 -41.44 -13.82
N LEU A 74 -11.62 -42.19 -13.21
CA LEU A 74 -12.02 -42.00 -11.81
C LEU A 74 -10.86 -42.33 -10.86
N TYR A 75 -10.16 -43.45 -11.08
CA TYR A 75 -9.03 -43.85 -10.25
C TYR A 75 -7.91 -42.80 -10.27
N GLY A 76 -7.62 -42.21 -11.43
CA GLY A 76 -6.64 -41.12 -11.52
C GLY A 76 -6.99 -39.90 -10.66
N LEU A 77 -8.26 -39.48 -10.62
CA LEU A 77 -8.70 -38.37 -9.78
C LEU A 77 -8.70 -38.71 -8.28
N ILE A 78 -8.96 -39.97 -7.93
CA ILE A 78 -8.84 -40.47 -6.55
C ILE A 78 -7.37 -40.49 -6.13
N HIS A 79 -6.49 -40.96 -7.00
CA HIS A 79 -5.06 -41.03 -6.76
C HIS A 79 -4.46 -39.65 -6.46
N ALA A 80 -4.84 -38.61 -7.20
CA ALA A 80 -4.40 -37.22 -6.95
C ALA A 80 -4.72 -36.74 -5.52
N ARG A 81 -5.86 -37.15 -4.97
CA ARG A 81 -6.26 -36.84 -3.58
C ARG A 81 -5.59 -37.74 -2.55
N TYR A 82 -5.30 -38.99 -2.92
CA TYR A 82 -4.67 -39.96 -2.03
C TYR A 82 -3.20 -39.61 -1.78
N ILE A 83 -2.42 -39.27 -2.80
CA ILE A 83 -0.97 -39.05 -2.70
C ILE A 83 -0.55 -37.82 -1.87
N ILE A 84 -1.49 -36.94 -1.52
CA ILE A 84 -1.26 -35.82 -0.60
C ILE A 84 -1.57 -36.18 0.87
N THR A 85 -2.13 -37.37 1.14
CA THR A 85 -2.35 -37.88 2.50
C THR A 85 -1.06 -38.50 3.06
N ALA A 86 -0.96 -38.64 4.38
CA ALA A 86 0.22 -39.27 5.00
C ALA A 86 0.50 -40.69 4.48
N HIS A 87 -0.54 -41.52 4.32
CA HIS A 87 -0.40 -42.88 3.79
C HIS A 87 -0.01 -42.90 2.30
N GLY A 88 -0.57 -41.99 1.49
CA GLY A 88 -0.20 -41.87 0.08
C GLY A 88 1.23 -41.34 -0.12
N LEU A 89 1.67 -40.39 0.71
CA LEU A 89 3.05 -39.89 0.71
C LEU A 89 4.05 -41.00 1.05
N ASP A 90 3.78 -41.84 2.05
CA ASP A 90 4.62 -42.99 2.39
C ASP A 90 4.69 -44.02 1.24
N ALA A 91 3.56 -44.29 0.58
CA ALA A 91 3.50 -45.19 -0.57
C ALA A 91 4.33 -44.66 -1.76
N MET A 92 4.21 -43.37 -2.07
CA MET A 92 5.01 -42.70 -3.09
C MET A 92 6.49 -42.63 -2.71
N MET A 93 6.83 -42.52 -1.42
CA MET A 93 8.22 -42.50 -0.96
C MET A 93 8.91 -43.85 -1.20
N LYS A 94 8.20 -44.96 -1.02
CA LYS A 94 8.73 -46.29 -1.33
C LYS A 94 9.13 -46.39 -2.80
N LYS A 95 8.25 -45.98 -3.70
CA LYS A 95 8.49 -45.96 -5.16
C LYS A 95 9.61 -44.99 -5.56
N TYR A 96 9.71 -43.83 -4.91
CA TYR A 96 10.81 -42.89 -5.13
C TYR A 96 12.18 -43.49 -4.79
N ARG A 97 12.27 -44.28 -3.71
CA ARG A 97 13.51 -44.98 -3.32
C ARG A 97 13.85 -46.13 -4.26
N GLU A 98 12.85 -46.79 -4.82
CA GLU A 98 13.00 -47.87 -5.80
C GLU A 98 13.36 -47.34 -7.20
N GLY A 99 13.11 -46.05 -7.47
CA GLY A 99 13.50 -45.36 -8.71
C GLY A 99 12.45 -45.43 -9.81
N ASP A 100 11.21 -45.80 -9.47
CA ASP A 100 10.14 -46.11 -10.42
C ASP A 100 9.69 -44.90 -11.26
N PHE A 101 9.89 -43.69 -10.76
CA PHE A 101 9.51 -42.45 -11.44
C PHE A 101 10.54 -41.98 -12.48
N GLY A 102 11.66 -42.72 -12.62
CA GLY A 102 12.74 -42.38 -13.53
C GLY A 102 13.71 -41.35 -12.98
N VAL A 103 14.46 -40.72 -13.89
CA VAL A 103 15.59 -39.86 -13.57
C VAL A 103 15.56 -38.54 -14.37
N CYS A 104 16.24 -37.53 -13.85
CA CYS A 104 16.29 -36.21 -14.46
C CYS A 104 17.01 -36.26 -15.81
N PRO A 105 16.42 -35.71 -16.90
CA PRO A 105 17.04 -35.71 -18.22
C PRO A 105 18.21 -34.73 -18.35
N ARG A 106 18.39 -33.82 -17.38
CA ARG A 106 19.48 -32.84 -17.42
C ARG A 106 20.81 -33.53 -17.10
N ALA A 107 21.74 -33.50 -18.05
CA ALA A 107 23.05 -34.16 -17.91
C ALA A 107 23.81 -33.79 -16.62
N LEU A 108 23.70 -32.55 -16.16
CA LEU A 108 24.38 -32.05 -14.94
C LEU A 108 23.67 -32.40 -13.63
N CYS A 109 22.49 -33.03 -13.71
CA CYS A 109 21.83 -33.59 -12.55
C CYS A 109 22.32 -35.02 -12.24
N ASP A 110 23.21 -35.60 -13.05
CA ASP A 110 23.76 -36.96 -12.90
C ASP A 110 22.67 -38.04 -12.73
N GLY A 111 21.55 -37.91 -13.46
CA GLY A 111 20.46 -38.89 -13.40
C GLY A 111 19.77 -38.95 -12.03
N HIS A 112 19.59 -37.80 -11.35
CA HIS A 112 18.90 -37.76 -10.06
C HIS A 112 17.44 -38.26 -10.16
N PRO A 113 16.94 -39.05 -9.19
CA PRO A 113 15.55 -39.51 -9.18
C PRO A 113 14.55 -38.35 -9.19
N VAL A 114 13.41 -38.56 -9.85
CA VAL A 114 12.35 -37.55 -10.00
C VAL A 114 11.05 -38.02 -9.36
N VAL A 115 10.05 -37.14 -9.26
CA VAL A 115 8.68 -37.50 -8.82
C VAL A 115 7.67 -37.01 -9.84
N PRO A 116 6.53 -37.69 -10.03
CA PRO A 116 5.50 -37.26 -10.98
C PRO A 116 4.81 -35.96 -10.50
N ALA A 117 4.34 -35.15 -11.44
CA ALA A 117 3.75 -33.84 -11.20
C ALA A 117 2.75 -33.46 -12.31
N GLY A 118 1.68 -32.75 -11.95
CA GLY A 118 0.80 -32.06 -12.90
C GLY A 118 1.19 -30.59 -13.07
N LEU A 119 1.03 -30.05 -14.29
CA LEU A 119 1.10 -28.60 -14.51
C LEU A 119 -0.21 -27.89 -14.10
N HIS A 120 -1.32 -28.61 -14.19
CA HIS A 120 -2.66 -28.15 -13.84
C HIS A 120 -3.40 -29.24 -13.08
N ASP A 121 -4.25 -28.85 -12.13
CA ASP A 121 -5.13 -29.78 -11.40
C ASP A 121 -6.45 -30.07 -12.15
N GLU A 122 -6.70 -29.34 -13.25
CA GLU A 122 -7.87 -29.54 -14.10
C GLU A 122 -7.62 -30.66 -15.13
N TRP A 123 -8.58 -31.59 -15.18
CA TRP A 123 -8.56 -32.75 -16.06
C TRP A 123 -8.53 -32.38 -17.56
N LYS A 124 -7.76 -33.14 -18.35
CA LYS A 124 -7.55 -33.04 -19.81
C LYS A 124 -6.84 -31.76 -20.28
N LYS A 125 -6.13 -31.05 -19.38
CA LYS A 125 -5.34 -29.86 -19.75
C LYS A 125 -3.91 -30.15 -20.16
N SER A 126 -3.24 -31.04 -19.43
CA SER A 126 -1.81 -31.30 -19.63
C SER A 126 -1.45 -32.71 -19.23
N GLU A 127 -0.53 -33.30 -19.98
CA GLU A 127 0.05 -34.60 -19.64
C GLU A 127 0.91 -34.53 -18.37
N MET A 128 1.12 -35.70 -17.75
CA MET A 128 2.00 -35.86 -16.59
C MET A 128 3.42 -35.39 -16.90
N LYS A 129 3.99 -34.62 -15.98
CA LYS A 129 5.40 -34.21 -15.96
C LYS A 129 6.12 -34.89 -14.81
N VAL A 130 7.44 -34.77 -14.80
CA VAL A 130 8.29 -35.21 -13.70
C VAL A 130 9.07 -34.04 -13.14
N TYR A 131 9.02 -33.86 -11.82
CA TYR A 131 9.73 -32.84 -11.08
C TYR A 131 11.06 -33.38 -10.56
N CYS A 132 12.15 -32.68 -10.87
CA CYS A 132 13.47 -32.99 -10.34
C CYS A 132 13.81 -32.09 -9.14
N PRO A 133 14.03 -32.63 -7.94
CA PRO A 133 14.37 -31.81 -6.78
C PRO A 133 15.80 -31.20 -6.85
N LYS A 134 16.72 -31.77 -7.64
CA LYS A 134 18.11 -31.27 -7.79
C LYS A 134 18.23 -30.00 -8.65
N CYS A 135 17.41 -29.86 -9.68
CA CYS A 135 17.38 -28.64 -10.51
C CYS A 135 16.10 -27.81 -10.34
N ARG A 136 15.15 -28.30 -9.55
CA ARG A 136 13.87 -27.65 -9.24
C ARG A 136 13.09 -27.26 -10.48
N ASP A 137 12.99 -28.18 -11.42
CA ASP A 137 12.38 -27.96 -12.74
C ASP A 137 11.56 -29.18 -13.19
N LEU A 138 10.62 -28.95 -14.11
CA LEU A 138 9.67 -29.93 -14.62
C LEU A 138 10.07 -30.41 -16.01
N TYR A 139 9.98 -31.72 -16.23
CA TYR A 139 10.34 -32.34 -17.50
C TYR A 139 9.21 -33.24 -18.01
N THR A 140 9.14 -33.42 -19.33
CA THR A 140 8.31 -34.48 -19.92
C THR A 140 9.06 -35.80 -19.76
N PRO A 141 8.43 -36.86 -19.20
CA PRO A 141 9.06 -38.17 -19.12
C PRO A 141 9.44 -38.67 -20.53
N ALA A 142 10.60 -39.29 -20.67
CA ALA A 142 11.04 -39.84 -21.95
C ALA A 142 10.20 -41.08 -22.28
N SER A 143 9.26 -40.97 -23.22
CA SER A 143 8.50 -42.14 -23.66
C SER A 143 9.27 -42.90 -24.74
N GLU A 144 9.53 -44.17 -24.50
CA GLU A 144 9.80 -45.12 -25.58
C GLU A 144 8.46 -45.38 -26.28
N TYR A 145 8.43 -45.18 -27.60
CA TYR A 145 7.25 -45.20 -28.45
C TYR A 145 6.16 -46.23 -28.03
N GLN A 146 4.91 -45.75 -27.83
CA GLN A 146 3.63 -46.49 -27.72
C GLN A 146 2.92 -46.60 -26.35
N THR A 147 3.21 -45.77 -25.34
CA THR A 147 2.33 -45.68 -24.14
C THR A 147 1.26 -44.57 -24.26
N PRO A 148 0.03 -44.80 -23.77
CA PRO A 148 -1.01 -43.78 -23.71
C PRO A 148 -0.61 -42.63 -22.78
N THR A 149 -0.88 -41.39 -23.20
CA THR A 149 -0.52 -40.17 -22.47
C THR A 149 -1.32 -40.06 -21.17
N ILE A 150 -0.65 -40.22 -20.03
CA ILE A 150 -1.27 -40.06 -18.70
C ILE A 150 -1.50 -38.58 -18.42
N ASP A 151 -2.66 -38.26 -17.85
CA ASP A 151 -3.03 -36.91 -17.46
C ASP A 151 -2.28 -36.46 -16.20
N GLY A 152 -1.74 -35.24 -16.22
CA GLY A 152 -1.03 -34.66 -15.07
C GLY A 152 -1.95 -34.35 -13.89
N ALA A 153 -3.25 -34.17 -14.13
CA ALA A 153 -4.24 -33.94 -13.07
C ALA A 153 -4.34 -35.12 -12.09
N TYR A 154 -3.92 -36.34 -12.49
CA TYR A 154 -3.93 -37.53 -11.63
C TYR A 154 -2.83 -37.54 -10.56
N PHE A 155 -1.88 -36.59 -10.65
CA PHE A 155 -0.81 -36.37 -9.68
C PHE A 155 -0.90 -34.98 -9.04
N GLY A 156 -1.53 -34.04 -9.72
CA GLY A 156 -1.74 -32.69 -9.23
C GLY A 156 -0.47 -31.86 -9.14
N THR A 157 -0.65 -30.55 -8.95
CA THR A 157 0.43 -29.56 -8.87
C THR A 157 1.13 -29.57 -7.51
N THR A 158 0.42 -29.97 -6.46
CA THR A 158 0.86 -29.81 -5.06
C THR A 158 1.75 -30.94 -4.56
N PHE A 159 1.59 -32.16 -5.09
CA PHE A 159 2.23 -33.37 -4.58
C PHE A 159 3.77 -33.26 -4.43
N PRO A 160 4.54 -32.84 -5.46
CA PRO A 160 6.01 -32.77 -5.34
C PRO A 160 6.46 -31.85 -4.21
N HIS A 161 5.79 -30.70 -4.05
CA HIS A 161 6.13 -29.70 -3.05
C HIS A 161 5.82 -30.21 -1.64
N LEU A 162 4.65 -30.82 -1.44
CA LEU A 162 4.28 -31.41 -0.16
C LEU A 162 5.16 -32.61 0.21
N PHE A 163 5.55 -33.41 -0.78
CA PHE A 163 6.44 -34.56 -0.59
C PHE A 163 7.80 -34.15 -0.03
N PHE A 164 8.48 -33.17 -0.63
CA PHE A 164 9.77 -32.69 -0.13
C PHE A 164 9.65 -31.78 1.10
N LEU A 165 8.49 -31.18 1.35
CA LEU A 165 8.23 -30.47 2.61
C LEU A 165 8.15 -31.45 3.80
N THR A 166 7.57 -32.63 3.57
CA THR A 166 7.44 -33.72 4.56
C THR A 166 8.76 -34.49 4.74
N TYR A 167 9.42 -34.89 3.66
CA TYR A 167 10.68 -35.66 3.68
C TYR A 167 11.87 -34.79 3.26
N ARG A 168 12.20 -33.78 4.08
CA ARG A 168 13.28 -32.82 3.79
C ARG A 168 14.65 -33.45 3.61
N GLU A 169 14.88 -34.61 4.21
CA GLU A 169 16.10 -35.40 4.09
C GLU A 169 16.34 -35.97 2.68
N LEU A 170 15.30 -36.01 1.84
CA LEU A 170 15.38 -36.48 0.47
C LEU A 170 15.67 -35.36 -0.54
N GLU A 171 15.69 -34.09 -0.11
CA GLU A 171 16.00 -32.97 -0.98
C GLU A 171 17.53 -32.83 -1.17
N PRO A 172 18.05 -33.03 -2.40
CA PRO A 172 19.48 -32.88 -2.68
C PRO A 172 19.88 -31.41 -2.69
N ALA A 173 21.17 -31.14 -2.39
CA ALA A 173 21.74 -29.82 -2.64
C ALA A 173 21.64 -29.44 -4.13
N PRO A 174 21.34 -28.17 -4.46
CA PRO A 174 21.18 -27.72 -5.84
C PRO A 174 22.47 -27.93 -6.65
N SER A 175 22.32 -28.23 -7.93
CA SER A 175 23.49 -28.41 -8.83
C SER A 175 24.29 -27.12 -8.97
N THR A 176 25.48 -27.08 -8.39
CA THR A 176 26.45 -25.96 -8.54
C THR A 176 27.11 -25.92 -9.92
N LEU A 177 27.02 -27.01 -10.68
CA LEU A 177 27.59 -27.12 -12.02
C LEU A 177 26.57 -26.63 -13.05
N LEU A 178 26.98 -25.60 -13.80
CA LEU A 178 26.24 -25.06 -14.93
C LEU A 178 26.93 -25.46 -16.22
N TYR A 179 26.13 -25.77 -17.25
CA TYR A 179 26.67 -26.09 -18.55
C TYR A 179 27.31 -24.83 -19.13
N VAL A 180 28.63 -24.87 -19.29
CA VAL A 180 29.38 -23.78 -19.91
C VAL A 180 29.58 -24.14 -21.38
N PRO A 181 28.78 -23.57 -22.30
CA PRO A 181 28.95 -23.86 -23.72
C PRO A 181 30.34 -23.41 -24.17
N ARG A 182 31.04 -24.30 -24.89
CA ARG A 182 32.37 -24.04 -25.44
C ARG A 182 32.41 -24.38 -26.92
N VAL A 183 33.03 -23.51 -27.71
CA VAL A 183 33.31 -23.72 -29.14
C VAL A 183 34.82 -23.64 -29.32
N PHE A 184 35.43 -24.70 -29.88
CA PHE A 184 36.89 -24.84 -30.01
C PHE A 184 37.68 -24.64 -28.69
N GLY A 185 37.10 -25.00 -27.55
CA GLY A 185 37.72 -24.86 -26.22
C GLY A 185 37.46 -23.51 -25.51
N TYR A 186 37.00 -22.49 -26.25
CA TYR A 186 36.66 -21.17 -25.71
C TYR A 186 35.22 -21.11 -25.24
N LYS A 187 34.98 -20.44 -24.10
CA LYS A 187 33.63 -20.22 -23.55
C LYS A 187 32.86 -19.24 -24.46
N ILE A 188 31.61 -19.56 -24.79
CA ILE A 188 30.75 -18.64 -25.55
C ILE A 188 30.31 -17.50 -24.61
N TYR A 189 30.54 -16.25 -25.02
CA TYR A 189 30.05 -15.08 -24.28
C TYR A 189 28.56 -14.87 -24.59
N ASN A 190 27.68 -14.97 -23.58
CA ASN A 190 26.24 -14.82 -23.74
C ASN A 190 25.72 -13.72 -22.79
N LYS A 191 24.92 -12.79 -23.33
CA LYS A 191 24.45 -11.56 -22.65
C LYS A 191 23.01 -11.65 -22.12
N SER A 192 22.29 -12.76 -22.31
CA SER A 192 20.86 -12.86 -21.94
C SER A 192 20.56 -13.65 -20.65
N GLU A 193 19.57 -13.11 -19.92
CA GLU A 193 18.58 -13.63 -18.96
C GLU A 193 18.88 -14.84 -18.05
N ASN A 194 19.55 -15.88 -18.53
CA ASN A 194 19.87 -17.07 -17.74
C ASN A 194 20.77 -16.74 -16.53
N ARG A 195 21.64 -15.73 -16.63
CA ARG A 195 22.46 -15.29 -15.49
C ARG A 195 21.65 -14.57 -14.40
N ARG A 196 20.49 -13.96 -14.73
CA ARG A 196 19.60 -13.35 -13.73
C ARG A 196 18.88 -14.41 -12.89
N ARG A 197 18.36 -15.46 -13.52
CA ARG A 197 17.71 -16.58 -12.81
C ARG A 197 18.69 -17.35 -11.91
N LEU A 198 19.95 -17.46 -12.35
CA LEU A 198 21.05 -18.05 -11.58
C LEU A 198 21.56 -17.16 -10.44
N ALA A 199 21.48 -15.83 -10.58
CA ALA A 199 21.82 -14.89 -9.50
C ALA A 199 20.76 -14.84 -8.39
N ILE A 200 19.52 -15.25 -8.69
CA ILE A 200 18.42 -15.35 -7.72
C ILE A 200 18.60 -16.62 -6.86
N LEU A 201 18.85 -17.78 -7.48
CA LEU A 201 19.11 -19.03 -6.76
C LEU A 201 20.43 -18.99 -5.97
N ALA A 202 21.48 -18.35 -6.49
CA ALA A 202 22.74 -18.18 -5.77
C ALA A 202 22.62 -17.22 -4.56
N LYS A 203 21.62 -16.33 -4.53
CA LYS A 203 21.37 -15.43 -3.40
C LYS A 203 20.69 -16.16 -2.23
N GLU A 204 19.84 -17.14 -2.52
CA GLU A 204 19.20 -17.98 -1.50
C GLU A 204 20.25 -18.87 -0.80
N ASP A 205 21.21 -19.42 -1.56
CA ASP A 205 22.35 -20.17 -1.03
C ASP A 205 23.30 -19.28 -0.19
N GLU A 206 23.52 -18.01 -0.58
CA GLU A 206 24.37 -17.06 0.17
C GLU A 206 23.78 -16.69 1.55
N ASP A 207 22.45 -16.72 1.70
CA ASP A 207 21.79 -16.40 2.97
C ASP A 207 21.74 -17.63 3.92
N GLU A 208 21.71 -18.85 3.39
CA GLU A 208 21.96 -20.08 4.19
C GLU A 208 23.43 -20.22 4.59
N ASP A 209 24.38 -19.88 3.70
CA ASP A 209 25.81 -19.94 4.00
C ASP A 209 26.23 -18.91 5.04
N LYS A 210 25.65 -17.70 5.05
CA LYS A 210 25.87 -16.70 6.12
C LYS A 210 25.42 -17.22 7.50
N THR A 211 24.35 -18.01 7.52
CA THR A 211 23.81 -18.64 8.74
C THR A 211 24.71 -19.79 9.23
N GLN A 212 25.42 -20.48 8.33
CA GLN A 212 26.46 -21.46 8.67
C GLN A 212 27.83 -20.83 8.98
N GLN A 213 28.15 -19.68 8.40
CA GLN A 213 29.43 -18.98 8.58
C GLN A 213 29.52 -18.30 9.96
N GLN A 214 28.39 -17.89 10.53
CA GLN A 214 28.28 -17.50 11.94
C GLN A 214 28.53 -18.67 12.93
N ARG A 215 28.33 -19.92 12.50
CA ARG A 215 28.68 -21.12 13.30
C ARG A 215 30.14 -21.55 13.14
N ARG A 216 30.84 -21.13 12.08
CA ARG A 216 32.21 -21.54 11.75
C ARG A 216 33.30 -20.56 12.18
N THR A 217 32.95 -19.35 12.62
CA THR A 217 33.89 -18.34 13.15
C THR A 217 34.37 -18.62 14.59
N LEU A 218 33.96 -19.73 15.21
CA LEU A 218 34.48 -20.20 16.51
C LEU A 218 35.68 -21.15 16.40
N THR A 219 36.13 -21.53 15.20
CA THR A 219 37.25 -22.48 15.05
C THR A 219 38.21 -22.11 13.93
N GLY A 220 39.41 -21.67 14.29
CA GLY A 220 40.63 -22.17 13.64
C GLY A 220 41.24 -21.31 12.54
N ALA A 221 42.09 -20.37 12.96
CA ALA A 221 43.14 -19.76 12.15
C ALA A 221 44.21 -20.77 11.66
N ARG A 222 44.73 -20.63 10.42
CA ARG A 222 46.17 -20.68 10.09
C ARG A 222 46.52 -20.54 8.59
N ARG A 223 47.48 -19.63 8.34
CA ARG A 223 48.63 -19.60 7.38
C ARG A 223 48.34 -19.66 5.85
N LYS A 224 48.73 -18.65 5.03
CA LYS A 224 50.03 -18.02 4.65
C LYS A 224 50.78 -18.71 3.49
N GLY A 225 51.21 -17.89 2.53
CA GLY A 225 52.36 -18.11 1.62
C GLY A 225 51.99 -17.96 0.13
N GLU A 226 52.26 -16.83 -0.53
CA GLU A 226 53.51 -16.46 -1.26
C GLU A 226 53.57 -17.09 -2.68
N ALA A 227 54.07 -16.48 -3.75
CA ALA A 227 54.54 -15.14 -4.10
C ALA A 227 54.91 -15.12 -5.62
N ASN A 228 54.96 -13.92 -6.21
CA ASN A 228 55.96 -13.46 -7.20
C ASN A 228 55.98 -14.06 -8.63
N SER A 229 56.33 -13.33 -9.71
CA SER A 229 56.84 -11.96 -9.88
C SER A 229 57.07 -11.64 -11.38
N THR A 230 57.02 -10.34 -11.73
CA THR A 230 57.96 -9.59 -12.61
C THR A 230 58.05 -9.91 -14.11
N ALA A 231 58.30 -8.99 -15.03
CA ALA A 231 58.66 -7.56 -14.98
C ALA A 231 58.63 -6.94 -16.38
N GLU A 232 58.48 -5.60 -16.37
CA GLU A 232 59.15 -4.58 -17.23
C GLU A 232 58.84 -4.54 -18.74
N ALA A 233 58.18 -3.48 -19.23
CA ALA A 233 58.74 -2.15 -19.56
C ALA A 233 59.65 -2.23 -20.81
N SER A 234 59.53 -1.44 -21.87
CA SER A 234 59.11 -0.05 -22.04
C SER A 234 59.18 0.26 -23.55
N SER A 235 58.34 1.16 -24.07
CA SER A 235 58.77 2.27 -24.94
C SER A 235 57.58 3.06 -25.49
N SER A 236 57.74 4.38 -25.42
CA SER A 236 57.19 5.42 -26.31
C SER A 236 55.66 5.63 -26.35
N ARG A 237 55.27 6.48 -25.39
CA ARG A 237 54.25 7.53 -25.52
C ARG A 237 54.37 8.36 -26.81
N ILE A 238 53.21 8.87 -27.22
CA ILE A 238 52.93 10.00 -28.14
C ILE A 238 52.72 9.60 -29.60
N GLU A 239 51.52 9.08 -29.87
CA GLU A 239 50.71 9.58 -30.97
C GLU A 239 49.27 9.77 -30.47
N THR A 240 48.68 10.87 -30.89
CA THR A 240 47.80 11.71 -30.08
C THR A 240 46.47 11.83 -30.79
N LYS A 241 45.38 11.78 -30.00
CA LYS A 241 43.98 12.15 -30.30
C LYS A 241 43.15 11.18 -31.14
N LEU A 242 41.94 10.93 -30.60
CA LEU A 242 40.86 10.04 -31.09
C LEU A 242 41.06 8.54 -30.85
N GLN A 243 41.24 8.14 -29.58
CA GLN A 243 40.94 6.77 -29.18
C GLN A 243 39.48 6.70 -28.72
N LEU A 244 38.62 6.17 -29.59
CA LEU A 244 37.49 5.37 -29.13
C LEU A 244 38.02 4.45 -28.03
N GLN A 245 37.36 4.44 -26.86
CA GLN A 245 37.65 3.47 -25.83
C GLN A 245 37.74 2.08 -26.48
N ARG A 246 38.93 1.48 -26.43
CA ARG A 246 39.15 0.14 -26.95
C ARG A 246 38.18 -0.80 -26.24
N SER A 247 37.24 -1.29 -27.03
CA SER A 247 36.33 -2.39 -26.72
C SER A 247 37.10 -3.58 -26.13
N PRO A 248 36.57 -4.32 -25.13
CA PRO A 248 37.17 -5.56 -24.62
C PRO A 248 37.16 -6.73 -25.63
N PHE A 249 36.70 -6.49 -26.86
CA PHE A 249 36.52 -7.51 -27.89
C PHE A 249 37.55 -7.30 -29.01
N ASP A 250 38.63 -8.08 -28.98
CA ASP A 250 39.44 -8.40 -30.17
C ASP A 250 38.65 -9.34 -31.09
N ALA A 251 37.50 -8.86 -31.61
CA ALA A 251 36.73 -9.54 -32.63
C ALA A 251 37.01 -8.87 -33.98
N GLU A 252 37.27 -9.65 -35.03
CA GLU A 252 37.30 -9.14 -36.40
C GLU A 252 35.89 -8.68 -36.79
N TRP A 253 35.70 -7.37 -36.95
CA TRP A 253 34.45 -6.80 -37.41
C TRP A 253 34.38 -6.90 -38.93
N ARG A 254 33.37 -7.60 -39.46
CA ARG A 254 33.04 -7.59 -40.88
C ARG A 254 31.91 -6.60 -41.14
N ASP A 255 32.13 -5.64 -42.03
CA ASP A 255 31.09 -4.71 -42.48
C ASP A 255 30.05 -5.44 -43.34
N VAL A 256 28.78 -5.35 -42.94
CA VAL A 256 27.61 -5.94 -43.63
C VAL A 256 26.62 -4.88 -44.14
N THR A 257 26.99 -3.60 -44.11
CA THR A 257 26.10 -2.48 -44.47
C THR A 257 25.57 -2.59 -45.90
N GLN A 258 26.44 -2.96 -46.86
CA GLN A 258 26.03 -3.13 -48.26
C GLN A 258 25.04 -4.29 -48.43
N LEU A 259 25.27 -5.41 -47.75
CA LEU A 259 24.38 -6.58 -47.79
C LEU A 259 22.98 -6.21 -47.28
N MET A 260 22.90 -5.54 -46.13
CA MET A 260 21.63 -5.08 -45.56
C MET A 260 20.91 -4.06 -46.45
N SER A 261 21.65 -3.13 -47.07
CA SER A 261 21.06 -2.14 -47.99
C SER A 261 20.48 -2.78 -49.25
N VAL A 262 21.10 -3.83 -49.80
CA VAL A 262 20.56 -4.57 -50.95
C VAL A 262 19.32 -5.34 -50.56
N ALA A 263 19.37 -6.12 -49.47
CA ALA A 263 18.23 -6.89 -48.97
C ALA A 263 17.02 -6.00 -48.64
N ALA A 264 17.25 -4.83 -48.02
CA ALA A 264 16.18 -3.88 -47.71
C ALA A 264 15.50 -3.31 -48.96
N LYS A 265 16.18 -3.19 -50.10
CA LYS A 265 15.59 -2.73 -51.37
C LYS A 265 14.67 -3.76 -52.02
N GLU A 266 14.79 -5.03 -51.66
CA GLU A 266 13.91 -6.09 -52.16
C GLU A 266 12.55 -6.10 -51.44
N LEU A 267 12.46 -5.49 -50.26
CA LEU A 267 11.21 -5.34 -49.52
C LEU A 267 10.27 -4.33 -50.20
N LYS A 268 9.00 -4.72 -50.38
CA LYS A 268 7.95 -3.84 -50.88
C LYS A 268 7.37 -2.98 -49.75
N VAL A 269 6.74 -1.87 -50.11
CA VAL A 269 6.01 -1.01 -49.16
C VAL A 269 4.98 -1.86 -48.39
N GLY A 270 5.03 -1.80 -47.06
CA GLY A 270 4.16 -2.58 -46.16
C GLY A 270 4.72 -3.94 -45.75
N GLN A 271 5.90 -4.33 -46.22
CA GLN A 271 6.60 -5.54 -45.76
C GLN A 271 7.61 -5.20 -44.65
N LEU A 272 7.66 -6.03 -43.61
CA LEU A 272 8.60 -5.95 -42.49
C LEU A 272 9.22 -7.33 -42.28
N MET A 273 10.53 -7.38 -42.06
CA MET A 273 11.23 -8.60 -41.68
C MET A 273 11.46 -8.59 -40.18
N HIS A 274 10.93 -9.58 -39.46
CA HIS A 274 11.06 -9.76 -38.02
C HIS A 274 10.98 -11.26 -37.66
N GLU A 275 11.32 -11.61 -36.42
CA GLU A 275 11.14 -12.97 -35.88
C GLU A 275 9.66 -13.30 -35.68
N ASP A 276 9.28 -14.58 -35.78
CA ASP A 276 7.87 -15.01 -35.71
C ASP A 276 7.18 -14.63 -34.38
N ASP A 277 7.94 -14.56 -33.28
CA ASP A 277 7.44 -14.20 -31.95
C ASP A 277 7.34 -12.69 -31.71
N PHE A 278 7.84 -11.86 -32.61
CA PHE A 278 7.86 -10.40 -32.44
C PHE A 278 6.48 -9.79 -32.76
N LYS A 279 5.90 -9.06 -31.79
CA LYS A 279 4.66 -8.31 -32.01
C LYS A 279 4.98 -6.86 -32.30
N LEU A 280 4.31 -6.28 -33.29
CA LEU A 280 4.41 -4.84 -33.58
C LEU A 280 4.07 -3.96 -32.37
N PHE A 281 3.26 -4.45 -31.43
CA PHE A 281 2.98 -3.74 -30.18
C PHE A 281 4.26 -3.51 -29.34
N ASP A 282 5.21 -4.44 -29.36
CA ASP A 282 6.47 -4.34 -28.62
C ASP A 282 7.37 -3.22 -29.19
N SER A 283 7.18 -2.89 -30.48
CA SER A 283 7.88 -1.78 -31.12
C SER A 283 7.42 -0.39 -30.66
N MET A 284 6.23 -0.29 -30.03
CA MET A 284 5.69 1.00 -29.58
C MET A 284 6.49 1.64 -28.44
N SER A 285 7.28 0.83 -27.72
CA SER A 285 8.21 1.30 -26.68
C SER A 285 9.64 1.52 -27.18
N ALA A 286 9.91 1.34 -28.47
CA ALA A 286 11.24 1.51 -29.04
C ALA A 286 11.68 2.98 -28.97
N LEU A 287 12.97 3.20 -28.68
CA LEU A 287 13.58 4.52 -28.74
C LEU A 287 14.07 4.82 -30.16
N GLU A 288 13.85 6.05 -30.61
CA GLU A 288 14.37 6.55 -31.87
C GLU A 288 15.70 7.26 -31.63
N LEU A 289 16.77 6.73 -32.22
CA LEU A 289 18.11 7.34 -32.16
C LEU A 289 18.15 8.62 -32.99
N MET A 290 18.95 9.58 -32.56
CA MET A 290 19.09 10.92 -33.16
C MET A 290 17.84 11.81 -33.06
N ASP A 291 16.75 11.36 -32.42
CA ASP A 291 15.64 12.23 -32.05
C ASP A 291 15.94 12.90 -30.69
N PRO A 292 16.00 14.25 -30.59
CA PRO A 292 16.29 14.96 -29.34
C PRO A 292 15.34 14.66 -28.17
N LYS A 293 14.13 14.19 -28.43
CA LYS A 293 13.10 13.85 -27.43
C LYS A 293 13.14 12.39 -27.01
N MET A 294 13.72 11.50 -27.80
CA MET A 294 13.72 10.05 -27.54
C MET A 294 15.13 9.51 -27.22
N ASP A 295 16.17 10.13 -27.76
CA ASP A 295 17.55 9.68 -27.61
C ASP A 295 18.22 10.34 -26.39
N SER A 296 18.46 9.53 -25.36
CA SER A 296 19.16 9.91 -24.14
C SER A 296 20.65 10.20 -24.36
N GLY A 297 21.24 9.67 -25.44
CA GLY A 297 22.64 9.87 -25.83
C GLY A 297 22.89 11.13 -26.67
N MET A 298 21.84 11.84 -27.09
CA MET A 298 21.97 13.11 -27.83
C MET A 298 22.66 14.20 -27.01
N LEU A 299 23.34 15.10 -27.72
CA LEU A 299 24.14 16.17 -27.12
C LEU A 299 23.25 17.11 -26.27
N VAL A 300 23.69 17.35 -25.03
CA VAL A 300 23.10 18.36 -24.14
C VAL A 300 24.01 19.57 -24.17
N ASN A 301 23.50 20.73 -24.57
CA ASN A 301 24.29 21.96 -24.68
C ASN A 301 25.57 21.81 -25.53
N GLY A 302 25.52 20.97 -26.58
CA GLY A 302 26.66 20.73 -27.48
C GLY A 302 27.70 19.74 -26.99
N ALA A 303 27.49 19.07 -25.85
CA ALA A 303 28.37 18.04 -25.32
C ALA A 303 27.61 16.74 -25.02
N PRO A 304 28.24 15.55 -25.16
CA PRO A 304 27.63 14.30 -24.76
C PRO A 304 27.47 14.24 -23.23
N PRO A 305 26.39 13.62 -22.72
CA PRO A 305 26.22 13.44 -21.28
C PRO A 305 27.39 12.63 -20.70
N GLN A 306 28.04 13.17 -19.68
CA GLN A 306 29.21 12.54 -19.04
C GLN A 306 28.79 11.62 -17.90
N SER A 307 29.44 10.44 -17.81
CA SER A 307 29.26 9.51 -16.70
C SER A 307 29.79 10.08 -15.37
N ILE A 308 29.30 9.55 -14.25
CA ILE A 308 29.68 9.99 -12.90
C ILE A 308 31.19 9.81 -12.67
N SER A 309 31.76 8.67 -13.07
CA SER A 309 33.19 8.39 -12.90
C SER A 309 34.05 9.34 -13.76
N ALA A 310 33.64 9.64 -15.00
CA ALA A 310 34.34 10.60 -15.86
C ALA A 310 34.36 12.02 -15.27
N ARG A 311 33.26 12.44 -14.62
CA ARG A 311 33.18 13.75 -13.94
C ARG A 311 34.10 13.83 -12.72
N LEU A 312 34.25 12.72 -12.00
CA LEU A 312 35.16 12.62 -10.86
C LEU A 312 36.62 12.71 -11.34
N GLU A 313 36.98 11.98 -12.40
CA GLU A 313 38.32 12.01 -13.01
C GLU A 313 38.68 13.38 -13.60
N SER A 314 37.70 14.08 -14.19
CA SER A 314 37.92 15.42 -14.75
C SER A 314 37.97 16.53 -13.69
N GLY A 315 37.78 16.21 -12.41
CA GLY A 315 37.72 17.19 -11.32
C GLY A 315 36.50 18.12 -11.38
N ALA A 316 35.45 17.74 -12.12
CA ALA A 316 34.22 18.54 -12.25
C ALA A 316 33.32 18.45 -11.01
N VAL A 317 33.60 17.49 -10.11
CA VAL A 317 32.90 17.32 -8.83
C VAL A 317 33.73 17.91 -7.70
N PRO A 318 33.28 18.98 -7.02
CA PRO A 318 33.99 19.55 -5.89
C PRO A 318 34.03 18.58 -4.69
N LEU A 319 35.23 18.21 -4.25
CA LEU A 319 35.46 17.43 -3.00
C LEU A 319 35.97 18.30 -1.84
N GLU A 320 36.38 19.54 -2.14
CA GLU A 320 36.72 20.57 -1.15
C GLU A 320 35.71 21.71 -1.19
N PHE A 321 35.20 22.08 -0.02
CA PHE A 321 34.22 23.15 0.13
C PHE A 321 34.89 24.41 0.70
N LEU A 322 35.02 25.44 -0.14
CA LEU A 322 35.67 26.71 0.22
C LEU A 322 34.70 27.76 0.77
N SER A 323 33.44 27.67 0.36
CA SER A 323 32.39 28.64 0.68
C SER A 323 31.30 27.95 1.48
N ALA A 324 31.06 28.42 2.70
CA ALA A 324 29.93 27.96 3.49
C ALA A 324 28.59 28.25 2.80
N ARG A 325 28.53 29.27 1.92
CA ARG A 325 27.27 29.71 1.28
C ARG A 325 26.86 28.74 0.20
N ASP A 326 27.83 28.25 -0.56
CA ASP A 326 27.61 27.27 -1.63
C ASP A 326 27.20 25.92 -1.03
N VAL A 327 27.79 25.56 0.12
CA VAL A 327 27.37 24.38 0.89
C VAL A 327 25.91 24.52 1.34
N LEU A 328 25.53 25.66 1.92
CA LEU A 328 24.15 25.89 2.34
C LEU A 328 23.17 25.80 1.16
N ALA A 329 23.47 26.45 0.04
CA ALA A 329 22.67 26.40 -1.18
C ALA A 329 22.55 24.96 -1.74
N THR A 330 23.61 24.16 -1.63
CA THR A 330 23.63 22.76 -2.07
C THR A 330 22.74 21.88 -1.18
N LEU A 331 22.73 22.12 0.13
CA LEU A 331 21.84 21.40 1.05
C LEU A 331 20.37 21.75 0.83
N ASP A 332 20.08 23.02 0.55
CA ASP A 332 18.72 23.49 0.23
C ASP A 332 18.23 22.88 -1.10
N GLU A 333 19.07 22.84 -2.14
CA GLU A 333 18.73 22.19 -3.41
C GLU A 333 18.49 20.68 -3.24
N LEU A 334 19.29 20.00 -2.40
CA LEU A 334 19.10 18.58 -2.08
C LEU A 334 17.75 18.35 -1.37
N PHE A 335 17.36 19.26 -0.48
CA PHE A 335 16.09 19.23 0.22
C PHE A 335 14.89 19.49 -0.72
N CYS A 336 15.04 20.38 -1.71
CA CYS A 336 14.05 20.56 -2.78
C CYS A 336 13.89 19.28 -3.61
N CYS A 337 14.99 18.63 -3.99
CA CYS A 337 14.97 17.36 -4.73
C CYS A 337 14.27 16.24 -3.93
N GLU A 338 14.59 16.10 -2.64
CA GLU A 338 13.95 15.11 -1.76
C GLU A 338 12.44 15.35 -1.66
N THR A 339 12.03 16.59 -1.38
CA THR A 339 10.62 16.92 -1.23
C THR A 339 9.87 16.71 -2.55
N GLY A 340 10.47 17.06 -3.68
CA GLY A 340 9.92 16.78 -5.00
C GLY A 340 9.67 15.28 -5.20
N TRP A 341 10.61 14.44 -4.81
CA TRP A 341 10.45 12.98 -4.85
C TRP A 341 9.34 12.46 -3.93
N LEU A 342 9.27 12.94 -2.69
CA LEU A 342 8.20 12.56 -1.74
C LEU A 342 6.80 12.96 -2.23
N ASN A 343 6.71 13.97 -3.10
CA ASN A 343 5.48 14.45 -3.73
C ASN A 343 5.23 13.84 -5.13
N GLY A 344 5.93 12.76 -5.51
CA GLY A 344 5.61 11.97 -6.70
C GLY A 344 6.50 12.21 -7.91
N LEU A 345 7.51 13.09 -7.84
CA LEU A 345 8.50 13.19 -8.92
C LEU A 345 9.43 11.96 -8.93
N PRO A 346 9.89 11.48 -10.10
CA PRO A 346 10.80 10.35 -10.19
C PRO A 346 12.13 10.57 -9.47
N LEU A 347 12.59 9.56 -8.72
CA LEU A 347 13.86 9.61 -7.97
C LEU A 347 15.07 9.91 -8.86
N VAL A 348 15.09 9.33 -10.06
CA VAL A 348 16.19 9.47 -11.02
C VAL A 348 16.32 10.90 -11.57
N GLN A 349 15.21 11.64 -11.57
CA GLN A 349 15.09 13.00 -12.11
C GLN A 349 15.07 14.07 -11.01
N THR A 350 15.18 13.67 -9.75
CA THR A 350 15.24 14.55 -8.58
C THR A 350 16.51 14.28 -7.79
N LEU A 351 16.48 13.45 -6.75
CA LEU A 351 17.62 13.20 -5.85
C LEU A 351 18.87 12.69 -6.58
N LEU A 352 18.72 11.79 -7.55
CA LEU A 352 19.86 11.23 -8.29
C LEU A 352 20.47 12.18 -9.32
N THR A 353 19.92 13.39 -9.51
CA THR A 353 20.59 14.47 -10.24
C THR A 353 21.76 15.06 -9.45
N SER A 354 21.79 14.85 -8.13
CA SER A 354 22.94 15.20 -7.29
C SER A 354 24.05 14.18 -7.47
N VAL A 355 25.23 14.62 -7.92
CA VAL A 355 26.42 13.77 -8.06
C VAL A 355 26.85 13.17 -6.73
N TYR A 356 26.56 13.84 -5.61
CA TYR A 356 26.92 13.40 -4.26
C TYR A 356 26.10 12.21 -3.77
N MET A 357 25.02 11.82 -4.46
CA MET A 357 24.21 10.64 -4.10
C MET A 357 24.76 9.34 -4.70
N HIS A 358 25.81 9.41 -5.52
CA HIS A 358 26.37 8.27 -6.24
C HIS A 358 27.60 7.67 -5.56
N ARG A 359 27.75 6.34 -5.66
CA ARG A 359 28.78 5.55 -4.97
C ARG A 359 30.20 6.09 -5.12
N ASP A 360 30.63 6.38 -6.35
CA ASP A 360 32.01 6.77 -6.64
C ASP A 360 32.36 8.11 -5.97
N VAL A 361 31.42 9.06 -6.02
CA VAL A 361 31.58 10.39 -5.42
C VAL A 361 31.51 10.30 -3.90
N LEU A 362 30.57 9.51 -3.36
CA LEU A 362 30.50 9.23 -1.93
C LEU A 362 31.84 8.67 -1.45
N ASN A 363 32.33 7.58 -2.06
CA ASN A 363 33.62 6.97 -1.70
C ASN A 363 34.78 7.97 -1.77
N ALA A 364 34.83 8.82 -2.79
CA ALA A 364 35.87 9.85 -2.92
C ALA A 364 35.77 10.95 -1.84
N LEU A 365 34.54 11.36 -1.50
CA LEU A 365 34.26 12.32 -0.44
C LEU A 365 34.64 11.76 0.94
N PHE A 366 34.42 10.47 1.16
CA PHE A 366 34.72 9.78 2.42
C PHE A 366 36.15 9.31 2.57
N ALA A 367 36.87 9.01 1.47
CA ALA A 367 38.27 8.61 1.54
C ALA A 367 39.15 9.64 2.28
N GLN A 368 38.71 10.91 2.32
CA GLN A 368 39.36 12.00 3.05
C GLN A 368 38.96 12.11 4.53
N LEU A 369 37.91 11.40 4.98
CA LEU A 369 37.39 11.37 6.35
C LEU A 369 37.68 10.04 7.06
N VAL A 370 37.54 8.92 6.36
CA VAL A 370 37.76 7.55 6.85
C VAL A 370 38.16 6.67 5.66
N THR A 371 39.27 5.94 5.75
CA THR A 371 39.62 4.91 4.76
C THR A 371 39.54 3.51 5.38
N PRO A 372 38.83 2.54 4.74
CA PRO A 372 37.74 2.67 3.74
C PRO A 372 36.37 2.94 4.39
N LEU A 373 35.32 3.19 3.59
CA LEU A 373 33.91 3.24 4.05
C LEU A 373 33.51 1.99 4.84
N GLU A 374 34.12 0.85 4.50
CA GLU A 374 34.05 -0.45 5.20
C GLU A 374 34.45 -0.38 6.68
N SER A 375 35.27 0.60 7.09
CA SER A 375 35.61 0.82 8.49
C SER A 375 34.46 1.45 9.31
N LEU A 376 33.49 2.11 8.68
CA LEU A 376 32.27 2.64 9.36
C LEU A 376 31.18 1.58 9.56
N VAL A 377 31.39 0.40 8.98
CA VAL A 377 30.47 -0.74 8.92
C VAL A 377 30.73 -1.76 10.03
N ALA A 378 31.96 -1.80 10.55
CA ALA A 378 32.32 -2.74 11.60
C ALA A 378 31.54 -2.44 12.90
N ASN A 379 30.92 -3.48 13.47
CA ASN A 379 29.96 -3.41 14.58
C ASN A 379 30.49 -2.79 15.91
N ASP A 380 31.79 -2.49 16.01
CA ASP A 380 32.48 -2.05 17.24
C ASP A 380 33.28 -0.73 17.09
N VAL A 381 33.05 0.07 16.05
CA VAL A 381 33.81 1.31 15.83
C VAL A 381 33.17 2.50 16.55
N ASP A 382 33.93 3.15 17.45
CA ASP A 382 33.54 4.44 18.04
C ASP A 382 33.64 5.56 17.00
N VAL A 383 32.53 5.76 16.29
CA VAL A 383 32.34 6.80 15.26
C VAL A 383 32.71 8.18 15.79
N ARG A 384 32.41 8.47 17.06
CA ARG A 384 32.68 9.78 17.66
C ARG A 384 34.18 10.01 17.80
N ARG A 385 34.94 8.97 18.16
CA ARG A 385 36.40 9.03 18.20
C ARG A 385 37.00 9.10 16.79
N LEU A 386 36.52 8.28 15.87
CA LEU A 386 36.99 8.26 14.48
C LEU A 386 36.85 9.61 13.77
N VAL A 387 35.69 10.26 13.92
CA VAL A 387 35.45 11.59 13.35
C VAL A 387 36.34 12.65 14.03
N LYS A 388 36.58 12.55 15.34
CA LYS A 388 37.50 13.47 16.04
C LYS A 388 38.95 13.32 15.60
N ASP A 389 39.39 12.09 15.37
CA ASP A 389 40.79 11.78 15.08
C ASP A 389 41.15 12.06 13.61
N ASN A 390 40.20 11.90 12.67
CA ASN A 390 40.45 12.07 11.24
C ASN A 390 40.00 13.43 10.67
N VAL A 391 39.05 14.13 11.30
CA VAL A 391 38.56 15.41 10.78
C VAL A 391 39.37 16.56 11.37
N GLY A 392 40.22 17.16 10.55
CA GLY A 392 41.03 18.34 10.88
C GLY A 392 40.20 19.53 11.39
N LYS A 393 40.86 20.57 11.90
CA LYS A 393 40.20 21.73 12.55
C LYS A 393 39.87 22.90 11.61
N SER A 394 40.12 22.75 10.30
CA SER A 394 39.93 23.83 9.33
C SER A 394 38.44 24.10 9.06
N ALA A 395 38.17 25.26 8.44
CA ALA A 395 36.82 25.60 7.98
C ALA A 395 36.35 24.62 6.91
N LYS A 396 37.25 24.23 5.99
CA LYS A 396 36.99 23.24 4.93
C LYS A 396 36.59 21.87 5.48
N ASP A 397 37.28 21.40 6.52
CA ASP A 397 36.99 20.11 7.15
C ASP A 397 35.63 20.12 7.85
N SER A 398 35.27 21.25 8.47
CA SER A 398 33.97 21.43 9.10
C SER A 398 32.84 21.41 8.07
N LEU A 399 33.02 22.07 6.92
CA LEU A 399 32.06 22.05 5.82
C LEU A 399 31.95 20.66 5.16
N ARG A 400 33.07 19.95 4.98
CA ARG A 400 33.09 18.57 4.49
C ARG A 400 32.29 17.64 5.40
N LEU A 401 32.48 17.77 6.73
CA LEU A 401 31.74 16.97 7.71
C LEU A 401 30.22 17.22 7.61
N VAL A 402 29.79 18.48 7.49
CA VAL A 402 28.37 18.84 7.32
C VAL A 402 27.78 18.22 6.06
N MET A 403 28.45 18.40 4.91
CA MET A 403 28.01 17.80 3.64
C MET A 403 27.88 16.28 3.74
N CYS A 404 28.88 15.63 4.31
CA CYS A 404 28.91 14.18 4.49
C CYS A 404 27.79 13.66 5.38
N ALA A 405 27.60 14.27 6.56
CA ALA A 405 26.59 13.83 7.51
C ALA A 405 25.16 13.99 6.96
N VAL A 406 24.90 15.12 6.28
CA VAL A 406 23.57 15.39 5.70
C VAL A 406 23.28 14.51 4.49
N VAL A 407 24.24 14.36 3.56
CA VAL A 407 24.05 13.52 2.36
C VAL A 407 23.81 12.05 2.73
N LEU A 408 24.61 11.49 3.66
CA LEU A 408 24.40 10.11 4.12
C LEU A 408 23.07 9.91 4.83
N ALA A 409 22.69 10.84 5.70
CA ALA A 409 21.41 10.79 6.38
C ALA A 409 20.25 10.85 5.38
N THR A 410 20.35 11.72 4.36
CA THR A 410 19.33 11.85 3.29
C THR A 410 19.25 10.58 2.45
N LEU A 411 20.39 9.99 2.09
CA LEU A 411 20.42 8.73 1.34
C LEU A 411 19.80 7.60 2.17
N LYS A 412 20.06 7.53 3.48
CA LYS A 412 19.50 6.50 4.35
C LYS A 412 18.01 6.69 4.62
N THR A 413 17.54 7.93 4.81
CA THR A 413 16.10 8.19 4.89
C THR A 413 15.40 7.84 3.58
N ALA A 414 15.98 8.18 2.43
CA ALA A 414 15.44 7.80 1.14
C ALA A 414 15.40 6.28 0.93
N ASP A 415 16.41 5.54 1.40
CA ASP A 415 16.44 4.07 1.37
C ASP A 415 15.31 3.46 2.22
N LEU A 416 15.13 3.95 3.45
CA LEU A 416 14.04 3.51 4.35
C LEU A 416 12.65 3.81 3.79
N ILE A 417 12.47 5.02 3.23
CA ILE A 417 11.21 5.42 2.60
C ILE A 417 10.93 4.56 1.37
N ARG A 418 11.93 4.35 0.50
CA ARG A 418 11.76 3.49 -0.69
C ARG A 418 11.41 2.07 -0.30
N ASP A 419 12.09 1.48 0.68
CA ASP A 419 11.79 0.13 1.17
C ASP A 419 10.35 0.02 1.71
N ALA A 420 9.93 0.96 2.56
CA ALA A 420 8.57 0.99 3.08
C ALA A 420 7.51 1.13 1.97
N VAL A 421 7.78 2.00 0.99
CA VAL A 421 6.88 2.22 -0.15
C VAL A 421 6.83 0.99 -1.07
N LEU A 422 7.93 0.28 -1.29
CA LEU A 422 7.96 -0.96 -2.08
C LEU A 422 7.28 -2.15 -1.38
N ARG A 423 7.31 -2.20 -0.04
CA ARG A 423 6.57 -3.19 0.76
C ARG A 423 5.07 -2.88 0.82
N ALA A 424 4.70 -1.63 0.61
CA ALA A 424 3.31 -1.23 0.46
C ALA A 424 2.79 -1.65 -0.92
N ASP A 425 1.50 -1.94 -0.99
CA ASP A 425 0.81 -2.34 -2.23
C ASP A 425 0.59 -1.14 -3.15
N ILE A 426 1.67 -0.70 -3.80
CA ILE A 426 1.71 0.49 -4.66
C ILE A 426 1.74 0.14 -6.14
N TYR A 427 1.29 1.08 -6.98
CA TYR A 427 1.42 0.98 -8.43
C TYR A 427 2.66 1.76 -8.89
N GLU A 428 3.73 1.04 -9.25
CA GLU A 428 4.96 1.62 -9.77
C GLU A 428 4.70 2.46 -11.03
N GLU A 429 5.45 3.55 -11.20
CA GLU A 429 5.36 4.49 -12.33
C GLU A 429 4.01 5.23 -12.48
N GLU A 430 3.02 4.94 -11.63
CA GLU A 430 1.77 5.69 -11.51
C GLU A 430 1.75 6.52 -10.21
N ASP A 431 1.84 5.84 -9.06
CA ASP A 431 1.77 6.48 -7.75
C ASP A 431 3.15 6.95 -7.27
N PHE A 432 4.21 6.20 -7.62
CA PHE A 432 5.57 6.46 -7.18
C PHE A 432 6.58 5.82 -8.12
N SER A 433 7.69 6.51 -8.37
CA SER A 433 8.84 5.95 -9.08
C SER A 433 9.97 5.69 -8.07
N PRO A 434 10.16 4.45 -7.59
CA PRO A 434 11.20 4.10 -6.63
C PRO A 434 12.62 4.22 -7.21
N GLY A 435 12.73 4.35 -8.54
CA GLY A 435 13.95 4.65 -9.27
C GLY A 435 14.73 3.41 -9.69
N ASN A 436 14.59 3.01 -10.96
CA ASN A 436 15.50 2.05 -11.58
C ASN A 436 16.94 2.60 -11.55
N GLY A 437 17.89 1.80 -11.06
CA GLY A 437 19.31 2.20 -10.97
C GLY A 437 19.74 2.83 -9.64
N PHE A 438 18.85 2.98 -8.65
CA PHE A 438 19.29 3.31 -7.29
C PHE A 438 20.09 2.13 -6.71
N ASN A 439 21.41 2.28 -6.61
CA ASN A 439 22.26 1.22 -6.07
C ASN A 439 22.24 1.25 -4.54
N ALA A 440 21.19 0.68 -3.93
CA ALA A 440 21.00 0.58 -2.48
C ALA A 440 22.17 -0.15 -1.76
N GLY A 441 22.96 -0.93 -2.49
CA GLY A 441 24.13 -1.64 -1.97
C GLY A 441 25.21 -0.73 -1.37
N VAL A 442 25.18 0.58 -1.65
CA VAL A 442 26.08 1.57 -1.02
C VAL A 442 25.77 1.78 0.47
N LEU A 443 24.51 1.59 0.89
CA LEU A 443 24.05 1.87 2.25
C LEU A 443 23.71 0.65 3.09
N ALA A 444 23.59 -0.53 2.48
CA ALA A 444 23.39 -1.80 3.17
C ALA A 444 24.30 -2.00 4.41
N PRO A 445 25.55 -1.48 4.45
CA PRO A 445 26.42 -1.73 5.59
C PRO A 445 26.42 -0.61 6.67
N MET A 446 25.71 0.51 6.51
CA MET A 446 25.72 1.61 7.49
C MET A 446 24.51 1.57 8.44
N SER A 447 24.77 1.42 9.75
CA SER A 447 23.71 1.41 10.77
C SER A 447 23.11 2.81 11.00
N VAL A 448 21.81 2.87 11.33
CA VAL A 448 21.12 4.11 11.71
C VAL A 448 21.81 4.77 12.93
N LYS A 449 22.31 3.95 13.87
CA LYS A 449 23.00 4.40 15.08
C LYS A 449 24.32 5.13 14.74
N THR A 450 25.08 4.62 13.77
CA THR A 450 26.31 5.24 13.26
C THR A 450 26.01 6.64 12.71
N LEU A 451 24.99 6.75 11.86
CA LEU A 451 24.60 8.02 11.23
C LEU A 451 24.07 9.05 12.23
N ASN A 452 23.23 8.63 13.18
CA ASN A 452 22.75 9.50 14.25
C ASN A 452 23.92 10.04 15.11
N THR A 453 24.94 9.21 15.37
CA THR A 453 26.15 9.63 16.10
C THR A 453 26.96 10.66 15.28
N MET A 454 27.08 10.46 13.97
CA MET A 454 27.76 11.40 13.07
C MET A 454 27.05 12.76 13.00
N LEU A 455 25.72 12.76 12.90
CA LEU A 455 24.90 13.98 12.95
C LEU A 455 25.06 14.71 14.30
N GLN A 456 25.09 13.96 15.41
CA GLN A 456 25.30 14.52 16.76
C GLN A 456 26.69 15.17 16.89
N VAL A 457 27.76 14.53 16.41
CA VAL A 457 29.12 15.11 16.43
C VAL A 457 29.21 16.36 15.54
N THR A 458 28.52 16.34 14.40
CA THR A 458 28.44 17.50 13.50
C THR A 458 27.72 18.68 14.17
N HIS A 459 26.60 18.40 14.85
CA HIS A 459 25.83 19.38 15.60
C HIS A 459 26.67 20.03 16.71
N GLU A 460 27.33 19.23 17.56
CA GLU A 460 28.21 19.74 18.63
C GLU A 460 29.36 20.61 18.09
N ARG A 461 29.95 20.21 16.95
CA ARG A 461 31.01 20.99 16.31
C ARG A 461 30.51 22.34 15.80
N LEU A 462 29.31 22.38 15.23
CA LEU A 462 28.67 23.63 14.79
C LEU A 462 28.31 24.54 15.96
N GLU A 463 27.88 24.01 17.11
CA GLU A 463 27.62 24.81 18.32
C GLU A 463 28.91 25.48 18.85
N VAL A 464 30.03 24.75 18.83
CA VAL A 464 31.34 25.33 19.20
C VAL A 464 31.73 26.46 18.24
N LEU A 465 31.54 26.26 16.94
CA LEU A 465 31.81 27.30 15.92
C LEU A 465 30.88 28.52 16.09
N LEU A 466 29.60 28.30 16.40
CA LEU A 466 28.65 29.36 16.70
C LEU A 466 29.09 30.20 17.91
N ALA A 467 29.52 29.54 18.99
CA ALA A 467 30.05 30.21 20.18
C ALA A 467 31.33 31.02 19.86
N GLN A 468 32.22 30.50 19.02
CA GLN A 468 33.43 31.20 18.57
C GLN A 468 33.11 32.44 17.73
N HIS A 469 32.15 32.37 16.81
CA HIS A 469 31.69 33.53 16.02
C HIS A 469 31.00 34.58 16.92
N LYS A 470 30.15 34.16 17.87
CA LYS A 470 29.53 35.05 18.86
C LYS A 470 30.58 35.74 19.75
N ALA A 471 31.64 35.02 20.15
CA ALA A 471 32.76 35.61 20.88
C ALA A 471 33.61 36.57 20.04
N ALA A 472 33.78 36.31 18.73
CA ALA A 472 34.47 37.21 17.82
C ALA A 472 33.70 38.54 17.59
N LEU A 473 32.36 38.48 17.61
CA LEU A 473 31.49 39.67 17.57
C LEU A 473 31.64 40.55 18.82
N SER A 474 31.69 39.95 20.02
CA SER A 474 31.83 40.70 21.28
C SER A 474 33.21 41.34 21.44
N LYS A 475 34.27 40.71 20.89
CA LYS A 475 35.63 41.28 20.86
C LYS A 475 35.74 42.52 19.95
N LYS A 476 35.03 42.55 18.81
CA LYS A 476 35.00 43.73 17.92
C LYS A 476 34.23 44.92 18.51
N SER A 477 33.16 44.69 19.29
CA SER A 477 32.43 45.79 19.97
C SER A 477 33.26 46.41 21.11
N SER A 478 34.05 45.59 21.81
CA SER A 478 34.95 46.04 22.89
C SER A 478 36.14 46.84 22.36
N LYS A 479 36.71 46.47 21.20
CA LYS A 479 37.81 47.21 20.54
C LYS A 479 37.36 48.58 20.02
N LYS A 480 36.08 48.76 19.67
CA LYS A 480 35.50 50.06 19.25
C LYS A 480 35.27 51.03 20.42
N LYS A 481 35.15 50.53 21.66
CA LYS A 481 35.17 51.35 22.89
C LYS A 481 36.58 51.71 23.36
N LEU A 482 37.60 50.93 22.98
CA LEU A 482 38.98 51.13 23.41
C LEU A 482 39.89 51.82 22.37
N SER A 483 39.38 52.25 21.21
CA SER A 483 40.17 52.97 20.19
C SER A 483 40.15 54.50 20.33
N LYS A 484 39.77 55.04 21.49
CA LYS A 484 39.89 56.48 21.81
C LYS A 484 41.01 56.79 22.82
N LYS A 485 41.88 55.83 23.15
CA LYS A 485 43.08 56.13 23.94
C LYS A 485 44.23 55.22 23.52
N THR A 486 45.39 55.86 23.36
CA THR A 486 46.77 55.34 23.30
C THR A 486 47.26 54.67 22.00
N ASN A 487 47.98 55.49 21.23
CA ASN A 487 49.17 55.12 20.46
C ASN A 487 50.29 54.62 21.40
N ARG A 488 50.87 53.45 21.12
CA ARG A 488 52.33 53.20 21.17
C ARG A 488 52.67 51.80 20.67
N GLU A 489 53.78 51.74 19.93
CA GLU A 489 54.40 50.59 19.29
C GLU A 489 54.83 49.49 20.28
N GLY A 490 54.94 48.25 19.79
CA GLY A 490 55.58 47.16 20.53
C GLY A 490 55.26 45.78 19.97
N SER A 491 56.28 45.10 19.47
CA SER A 491 56.33 43.77 18.88
C SER A 491 55.99 42.61 19.84
N SER A 492 55.78 41.45 19.21
CA SER A 492 55.99 40.07 19.69
C SER A 492 54.75 39.25 20.09
N SER A 493 54.60 38.16 19.33
CA SER A 493 54.14 36.82 19.71
C SER A 493 53.62 36.62 21.13
N THR A 494 52.39 36.11 21.25
CA THR A 494 52.07 35.16 22.31
C THR A 494 50.86 34.31 21.92
N GLU A 495 51.15 33.02 21.74
CA GLU A 495 50.18 31.93 21.80
C GLU A 495 49.30 32.12 23.05
N THR A 496 47.99 32.13 22.85
CA THR A 496 47.03 31.88 23.93
C THR A 496 46.05 30.83 23.44
N ALA A 497 46.35 29.59 23.79
CA ALA A 497 45.49 28.44 23.62
C ALA A 497 44.15 28.64 24.35
N SER A 498 43.05 28.39 23.65
CA SER A 498 41.77 28.01 24.26
C SER A 498 41.25 26.74 23.59
N ALA A 499 40.68 25.84 24.39
CA ALA A 499 40.90 24.39 24.33
C ALA A 499 40.13 23.57 23.27
N SER A 500 39.69 24.14 22.14
CA SER A 500 39.21 23.32 21.01
C SER A 500 39.57 23.88 19.62
N GLY A 501 39.49 25.20 19.42
CA GLY A 501 40.12 25.98 18.34
C GLY A 501 39.83 25.51 16.91
N TYR A 502 38.59 25.67 16.43
CA TYR A 502 38.25 25.47 15.01
C TYR A 502 38.42 26.77 14.24
N GLU A 503 38.76 26.68 12.96
CA GLU A 503 38.84 27.85 12.07
C GLU A 503 37.43 28.39 11.76
N LEU A 504 37.28 29.72 11.69
CA LEU A 504 36.00 30.39 11.45
C LEU A 504 35.52 30.11 10.01
N LEU A 505 34.26 29.69 9.87
CA LEU A 505 33.62 29.42 8.55
C LEU A 505 33.64 30.61 7.58
N CYS A 506 33.55 31.83 8.13
CA CYS A 506 33.49 33.07 7.36
C CYS A 506 34.34 34.14 8.04
N SER A 507 35.00 34.99 7.25
CA SER A 507 35.76 36.15 7.74
C SER A 507 34.86 37.16 8.46
N ASN A 508 33.61 37.28 8.03
CA ASN A 508 32.58 38.08 8.69
C ASN A 508 31.94 37.26 9.83
N ALA A 509 32.29 37.58 11.08
CA ALA A 509 31.81 36.87 12.26
C ALA A 509 30.28 36.92 12.44
N ARG A 510 29.58 37.95 11.91
CA ARG A 510 28.11 38.03 11.97
C ARG A 510 27.50 36.99 11.05
N VAL A 511 27.88 37.02 9.77
CA VAL A 511 27.42 36.07 8.76
C VAL A 511 27.82 34.66 9.17
N GLY A 512 29.04 34.45 9.65
CA GLY A 512 29.50 33.14 10.13
C GLY A 512 28.66 32.57 11.29
N ALA A 513 28.21 33.39 12.23
CA ALA A 513 27.28 32.96 13.29
C ALA A 513 25.91 32.54 12.71
N LEU A 514 25.33 33.37 11.86
CA LEU A 514 24.02 33.11 11.23
C LEU A 514 24.04 31.84 10.36
N MET A 515 25.16 31.59 9.67
CA MET A 515 25.34 30.37 8.89
C MET A 515 25.48 29.12 9.75
N CYS A 516 26.13 29.21 10.92
CA CYS A 516 26.15 28.10 11.87
C CYS A 516 24.72 27.79 12.37
N GLU A 517 23.91 28.80 12.65
CA GLU A 517 22.49 28.63 13.03
C GLU A 517 21.70 27.93 11.91
N ALA A 518 21.90 28.34 10.65
CA ALA A 518 21.27 27.71 9.48
C ALA A 518 21.68 26.23 9.29
N PHE A 519 22.97 25.90 9.46
CA PHE A 519 23.44 24.52 9.40
C PHE A 519 22.93 23.66 10.56
N ILE A 520 22.88 24.22 11.78
CA ILE A 520 22.36 23.53 12.96
C ILE A 520 20.92 23.09 12.73
N ARG A 521 20.05 23.98 12.22
CA ARG A 521 18.65 23.64 11.90
C ARG A 521 18.54 22.47 10.91
N ARG A 522 19.33 22.49 9.83
CA ARG A 522 19.34 21.42 8.80
C ARG A 522 19.85 20.09 9.34
N VAL A 523 20.90 20.10 10.17
CA VAL A 523 21.42 18.88 10.82
C VAL A 523 20.41 18.33 11.83
N GLN A 524 19.73 19.19 12.61
CA GLN A 524 18.66 18.79 13.52
C GLN A 524 17.47 18.18 12.77
N LEU A 525 17.03 18.81 11.68
CA LEU A 525 15.95 18.30 10.83
C LEU A 525 16.29 16.90 10.32
N ARG A 526 17.49 16.71 9.76
CA ARG A 526 17.95 15.40 9.26
C ARG A 526 17.98 14.34 10.35
N ARG A 527 18.35 14.72 11.57
CA ARG A 527 18.39 13.81 12.70
C ARG A 527 17.00 13.38 13.16
N GLU A 528 16.05 14.30 13.25
CA GLU A 528 14.65 13.98 13.61
C GLU A 528 13.98 13.13 12.52
N LEU A 529 14.19 13.45 11.24
CA LEU A 529 13.67 12.65 10.12
C LEU A 529 14.27 11.23 10.10
N LEU A 530 15.59 11.10 10.28
CA LEU A 530 16.25 9.79 10.35
C LEU A 530 15.73 8.96 11.53
N ALA A 531 15.55 9.58 12.70
CA ALA A 531 14.99 8.89 13.86
C ALA A 531 13.55 8.44 13.63
N ALA A 532 12.70 9.30 13.04
CA ALA A 532 11.31 8.99 12.73
C ALA A 532 11.21 7.80 11.75
N TYR A 533 11.83 7.91 10.57
CA TYR A 533 11.75 6.87 9.55
C TYR A 533 12.46 5.58 9.94
N ALA A 534 13.52 5.62 10.75
CA ALA A 534 14.15 4.40 11.26
C ALA A 534 13.27 3.67 12.28
N CYS A 535 12.51 4.39 13.10
CA CYS A 535 11.52 3.77 14.00
C CYS A 535 10.32 3.18 13.24
N LEU A 536 10.03 3.69 12.04
CA LEU A 536 9.02 3.13 11.13
C LEU A 536 9.54 1.98 10.26
N GLY A 537 10.86 1.91 10.05
CA GLY A 537 11.55 0.86 9.31
C GLY A 537 11.52 -0.47 10.06
N LEU A 538 10.51 -1.29 9.75
CA LEU A 538 10.25 -2.61 10.34
C LEU A 538 11.44 -3.57 10.16
N ALA A 539 12.22 -3.74 11.22
CA ALA A 539 12.95 -4.96 11.53
C ALA A 539 12.64 -5.30 13.00
N ASP A 540 11.84 -6.36 13.22
CA ASP A 540 11.57 -7.04 14.49
C ASP A 540 11.64 -6.19 15.77
N GLY A 541 10.74 -5.21 15.91
CA GLY A 541 10.65 -4.37 17.11
C GLY A 541 9.27 -3.73 17.28
N ALA A 542 8.87 -3.51 18.53
CA ALA A 542 7.58 -2.90 18.88
C ALA A 542 7.44 -1.49 18.26
N LEU A 543 6.49 -1.33 17.35
CA LEU A 543 6.17 -0.07 16.68
C LEU A 543 5.67 0.98 17.70
N ASP A 544 6.53 1.92 18.09
CA ASP A 544 6.18 3.05 18.97
C ASP A 544 5.78 4.29 18.17
N LEU A 545 4.51 4.30 17.74
CA LEU A 545 3.94 5.39 16.96
C LEU A 545 3.89 6.74 17.71
N GLN A 546 3.78 6.73 19.04
CA GLN A 546 3.75 7.96 19.84
C GLN A 546 5.10 8.67 19.86
N ARG A 547 6.18 7.91 19.91
CA ARG A 547 7.54 8.47 19.76
C ARG A 547 7.75 9.03 18.36
N VAL A 548 7.32 8.32 17.32
CA VAL A 548 7.45 8.76 15.92
C VAL A 548 6.69 10.06 15.67
N ARG A 549 5.46 10.15 16.18
CA ARG A 549 4.64 11.37 16.12
C ARG A 549 5.41 12.59 16.64
N LYS A 550 6.01 12.49 17.82
CA LYS A 550 6.80 13.58 18.43
C LYS A 550 8.00 13.98 17.57
N CYS A 551 8.65 13.03 16.91
CA CYS A 551 9.74 13.33 15.99
C CYS A 551 9.25 14.11 14.75
N PHE A 552 8.10 13.74 14.18
CA PHE A 552 7.51 14.50 13.07
C PHE A 552 7.00 15.89 13.49
N GLU A 553 6.43 16.05 14.69
CA GLU A 553 6.05 17.37 15.24
C GLU A 553 7.28 18.28 15.38
N ARG A 554 8.40 17.77 15.91
CA ARG A 554 9.67 18.53 15.96
C ARG A 554 10.23 18.85 14.58
N ALA A 555 10.15 17.90 13.65
CA ALA A 555 10.56 18.14 12.27
C ALA A 555 9.72 19.25 11.63
N TYR A 556 8.41 19.28 11.90
CA TYR A 556 7.50 20.33 11.44
C TYR A 556 7.92 21.71 12.00
N GLU A 557 8.17 21.81 13.31
CA GLU A 557 8.65 23.05 13.95
C GLU A 557 9.97 23.55 13.31
N LEU A 558 10.89 22.64 12.97
CA LEU A 558 12.15 22.99 12.31
C LEU A 558 11.94 23.50 10.88
N VAL A 559 11.05 22.89 10.10
CA VAL A 559 10.69 23.35 8.75
C VAL A 559 9.93 24.68 8.81
N GLU A 560 9.12 24.91 9.84
CA GLU A 560 8.50 26.20 10.11
C GLU A 560 9.53 27.29 10.38
N GLY A 561 10.54 27.00 11.21
CA GLY A 561 11.67 27.91 11.42
C GLY A 561 12.48 28.18 10.14
N MET A 562 12.61 27.20 9.25
CA MET A 562 13.24 27.42 7.92
C MET A 562 12.42 28.34 7.03
N SER A 563 11.09 28.40 7.22
CA SER A 563 10.20 29.28 6.44
C SER A 563 10.36 30.75 6.80
N THR A 564 10.69 31.06 8.07
CA THR A 564 10.95 32.43 8.52
C THR A 564 12.44 32.82 8.43
N GLU A 565 13.31 31.86 8.13
CA GLU A 565 14.77 32.03 8.16
C GLU A 565 15.26 33.15 7.21
N ARG A 566 14.61 33.32 6.05
CA ARG A 566 14.92 34.38 5.08
C ARG A 566 14.59 35.79 5.57
N LEU A 567 13.73 35.91 6.58
CA LEU A 567 13.38 37.19 7.24
C LEU A 567 14.30 37.47 8.43
N GLU A 568 14.83 36.42 9.07
CA GLU A 568 15.64 36.49 10.30
C GLU A 568 17.14 36.65 10.02
N LEU A 569 17.65 35.95 9.01
CA LEU A 569 19.07 35.93 8.68
C LEU A 569 19.45 37.01 7.66
N ASP A 570 20.73 37.39 7.66
CA ASP A 570 21.26 38.34 6.70
C ASP A 570 21.15 37.76 5.27
N PRO A 571 20.59 38.48 4.28
CA PRO A 571 20.47 38.00 2.90
C PRO A 571 21.79 37.53 2.30
N GLU A 572 22.92 38.04 2.79
CA GLU A 572 24.26 37.62 2.39
C GLU A 572 24.48 36.10 2.60
N CYS A 573 23.80 35.46 3.56
CA CYS A 573 23.88 34.02 3.82
C CYS A 573 23.37 33.16 2.65
N PHE A 574 22.42 33.67 1.86
CA PHE A 574 21.74 32.94 0.78
C PHE A 574 22.25 33.29 -0.61
N THR A 575 23.40 33.95 -0.71
CA THR A 575 24.01 34.37 -1.99
C THR A 575 24.86 33.29 -2.67
N GLY A 576 24.94 32.09 -2.07
CA GLY A 576 25.71 30.97 -2.60
C GLY A 576 25.07 30.31 -3.82
N LYS A 577 25.84 29.51 -4.55
CA LYS A 577 25.38 28.70 -5.68
C LYS A 577 25.40 27.22 -5.31
N SER A 578 24.34 26.50 -5.65
CA SER A 578 24.31 25.04 -5.52
C SER A 578 25.36 24.41 -6.44
N ILE A 579 26.06 23.40 -5.92
CA ILE A 579 27.13 22.69 -6.63
C ILE A 579 26.77 21.21 -6.75
N GLY A 580 27.23 20.54 -7.81
CA GLY A 580 27.08 19.09 -7.95
C GLY A 580 25.68 18.61 -8.38
N PHE A 581 24.83 19.46 -8.95
CA PHE A 581 23.56 19.05 -9.55
C PHE A 581 23.66 19.12 -11.08
N ASP A 582 23.30 18.03 -11.76
CA ASP A 582 23.22 17.99 -13.21
C ASP A 582 22.07 17.09 -13.69
N PRO A 583 21.01 17.68 -14.27
CA PRO A 583 19.87 16.93 -14.81
C PRO A 583 20.25 15.93 -15.92
N SER A 584 21.35 16.16 -16.64
CA SER A 584 21.78 15.26 -17.73
C SER A 584 22.18 13.87 -17.24
N ILE A 585 22.46 13.69 -15.95
CA ILE A 585 22.74 12.38 -15.33
C ILE A 585 21.54 11.45 -15.46
N SER A 586 20.32 12.01 -15.37
CA SER A 586 19.08 11.22 -15.51
C SER A 586 18.98 10.51 -16.87
N ARG A 587 19.55 11.09 -17.92
CA ARG A 587 19.58 10.52 -19.28
C ARG A 587 20.43 9.25 -19.33
N LEU A 588 21.53 9.22 -18.57
CA LEU A 588 22.40 8.04 -18.49
C LEU A 588 21.79 6.94 -17.62
N LEU A 589 21.12 7.33 -16.54
CA LEU A 589 20.47 6.39 -15.61
C LEU A 589 19.20 5.77 -16.21
N LEU A 590 18.45 6.52 -17.02
CA LEU A 590 17.25 6.06 -17.74
C LEU A 590 17.52 5.91 -19.24
N SER A 591 18.59 5.20 -19.61
CA SER A 591 18.94 5.01 -21.04
C SER A 591 17.86 4.31 -21.87
N GLY A 592 16.98 3.53 -21.23
CA GLY A 592 15.85 2.83 -21.86
C GLY A 592 14.56 3.65 -21.97
N SER A 593 14.56 4.91 -21.52
CA SER A 593 13.38 5.78 -21.55
C SER A 593 13.70 7.12 -22.21
N PRO A 594 12.71 7.79 -22.83
CA PRO A 594 12.90 9.13 -23.38
C PRO A 594 13.36 10.13 -22.30
N PRO A 595 14.28 11.06 -22.62
CA PRO A 595 14.66 12.13 -21.70
C PRO A 595 13.45 13.02 -21.35
N ARG A 596 13.27 13.31 -20.05
CA ARG A 596 12.23 14.22 -19.55
C ARG A 596 12.87 15.37 -18.79
N ASP A 597 12.37 16.58 -19.03
CA ASP A 597 12.78 17.77 -18.30
C ASP A 597 11.81 18.02 -17.13
N ILE A 598 12.25 17.70 -15.92
CA ILE A 598 11.49 17.94 -14.70
C ILE A 598 11.98 19.20 -14.01
N LYS A 599 11.05 20.04 -13.57
CA LYS A 599 11.33 21.21 -12.74
C LYS A 599 11.20 20.83 -11.27
N VAL A 600 12.31 20.89 -10.55
CA VAL A 600 12.32 20.75 -9.09
C VAL A 600 11.64 22.00 -8.49
N PRO A 601 10.77 21.84 -7.46
CA PRO A 601 10.11 22.97 -6.81
C PRO A 601 11.11 23.95 -6.20
N LEU A 602 10.73 25.23 -6.16
CA LEU A 602 11.54 26.24 -5.47
C LEU A 602 11.49 26.02 -3.95
N ILE A 603 12.45 26.58 -3.22
CA ILE A 603 12.57 26.37 -1.77
C ILE A 603 11.31 26.80 -0.99
N ASP A 604 10.64 27.89 -1.36
CA ASP A 604 9.45 28.36 -0.66
C ASP A 604 8.25 27.41 -0.87
N GLU A 605 8.10 26.88 -2.09
CA GLU A 605 7.10 25.85 -2.42
C GLU A 605 7.43 24.53 -1.69
N THR A 606 8.71 24.16 -1.68
CA THR A 606 9.26 22.97 -1.02
C THR A 606 8.95 22.97 0.47
N LEU A 607 9.14 24.10 1.16
CA LEU A 607 8.85 24.20 2.59
C LEU A 607 7.36 24.00 2.87
N GLY A 608 6.47 24.53 2.04
CA GLY A 608 5.03 24.29 2.14
C GLY A 608 4.65 22.82 1.90
N GLN A 609 5.23 22.20 0.86
CA GLN A 609 5.00 20.80 0.53
C GLN A 609 5.51 19.84 1.62
N MET A 610 6.71 20.07 2.16
CA MET A 610 7.26 19.26 3.25
C MET A 610 6.44 19.39 4.52
N LYS A 611 5.96 20.61 4.87
CA LYS A 611 5.04 20.80 6.01
C LYS A 611 3.79 19.93 5.86
N LYS A 612 3.17 19.93 4.68
CA LYS A 612 2.01 19.08 4.38
C LYS A 612 2.32 17.60 4.60
N VAL A 613 3.45 17.10 4.08
CA VAL A 613 3.87 15.70 4.29
C VAL A 613 4.04 15.38 5.78
N LEU A 614 4.65 16.28 6.56
CA LEU A 614 4.87 16.08 7.99
C LEU A 614 3.56 16.12 8.79
N GLU A 615 2.64 17.03 8.48
CA GLU A 615 1.31 17.08 9.08
C GLU A 615 0.53 15.79 8.81
N GLU A 616 0.53 15.32 7.57
CA GLU A 616 -0.10 14.05 7.17
C GLU A 616 0.51 12.85 7.90
N MET A 617 1.84 12.81 8.07
CA MET A 617 2.52 11.78 8.86
C MET A 617 2.12 11.81 10.34
N VAL A 618 1.99 13.00 10.94
CA VAL A 618 1.54 13.15 12.33
C VAL A 618 0.13 12.59 12.50
N ILE A 619 -0.77 12.91 11.57
CA ILE A 619 -2.14 12.37 11.54
C ILE A 619 -2.13 10.85 11.39
N GLY A 620 -1.34 10.33 10.44
CA GLY A 620 -1.23 8.90 10.15
C GLY A 620 -0.66 8.07 11.30
N CYS A 621 0.30 8.60 12.06
CA CYS A 621 0.96 7.90 13.17
C CYS A 621 0.15 7.92 14.48
N SER A 622 -0.76 8.87 14.69
CA SER A 622 -1.48 8.96 15.96
C SER A 622 -2.98 9.21 15.76
N PRO A 623 -3.70 8.23 15.19
CA PRO A 623 -5.15 8.30 15.20
C PRO A 623 -5.68 8.27 16.64
N PRO A 624 -6.90 8.78 16.89
CA PRO A 624 -7.54 8.69 18.20
C PRO A 624 -7.72 7.23 18.64
N ASP A 625 -7.90 7.02 19.94
CA ASP A 625 -8.23 5.70 20.47
C ASP A 625 -9.57 5.23 19.87
N TRP A 626 -9.48 4.27 18.96
CA TRP A 626 -10.64 3.64 18.34
C TRP A 626 -11.26 2.62 19.27
N ASN A 627 -12.58 2.64 19.35
CA ASN A 627 -13.34 1.65 20.11
C ASN A 627 -13.82 0.51 19.21
N CYS A 628 -14.03 0.78 17.92
CA CYS A 628 -14.49 -0.22 16.96
C CYS A 628 -13.96 0.04 15.54
N MET A 629 -14.11 -0.96 14.66
CA MET A 629 -13.69 -0.89 13.25
C MET A 629 -14.36 0.25 12.44
N GLU A 630 -15.53 0.72 12.87
CA GLU A 630 -16.20 1.86 12.23
C GLU A 630 -15.44 3.17 12.46
N ASP A 631 -14.84 3.36 13.65
CA ASP A 631 -14.05 4.55 13.95
C ASP A 631 -12.81 4.61 13.05
N LEU A 632 -12.20 3.44 12.80
CA LEU A 632 -11.13 3.28 11.81
C LEU A 632 -11.64 3.61 10.40
N ARG A 633 -12.80 3.11 9.97
CA ARG A 633 -13.37 3.41 8.65
C ARG A 633 -13.63 4.90 8.47
N ILE A 634 -14.19 5.57 9.48
CA ILE A 634 -14.42 7.02 9.47
C ILE A 634 -13.08 7.77 9.34
N PHE A 635 -12.06 7.36 10.09
CA PHE A 635 -10.71 7.92 9.97
C PHE A 635 -10.14 7.72 8.57
N LEU A 636 -10.20 6.52 8.00
CA LEU A 636 -9.68 6.22 6.67
C LEU A 636 -10.40 7.00 5.57
N THR A 637 -11.72 7.15 5.65
CA THR A 637 -12.50 7.96 4.72
C THR A 637 -12.09 9.43 4.76
N GLU A 638 -11.97 10.02 5.96
CA GLU A 638 -11.55 11.41 6.11
C GLU A 638 -10.08 11.62 5.72
N PHE A 639 -9.22 10.69 6.09
CA PHE A 639 -7.80 10.69 5.72
C PHE A 639 -7.65 10.62 4.19
N SER A 640 -8.39 9.73 3.54
CA SER A 640 -8.42 9.64 2.07
C SER A 640 -8.89 10.94 1.42
N ARG A 641 -9.87 11.63 2.03
CA ARG A 641 -10.43 12.90 1.54
C ARG A 641 -9.41 14.04 1.54
N GLN A 642 -8.42 14.00 2.43
CA GLN A 642 -7.31 14.97 2.46
C GLN A 642 -6.32 14.79 1.30
N GLN A 643 -6.45 13.71 0.51
CA GLN A 643 -5.54 13.34 -0.57
C GLN A 643 -4.06 13.32 -0.15
N PRO A 644 -3.72 12.46 0.83
CA PRO A 644 -2.38 12.39 1.39
C PRO A 644 -1.37 11.88 0.37
N THR A 645 -0.12 12.29 0.56
CA THR A 645 1.00 11.88 -0.29
C THR A 645 1.21 10.37 -0.26
N ILE A 646 1.73 9.80 -1.35
CA ILE A 646 1.94 8.35 -1.49
C ILE A 646 2.79 7.76 -0.37
N VAL A 647 3.79 8.51 0.10
CA VAL A 647 4.64 8.07 1.20
C VAL A 647 3.81 7.84 2.46
N VAL A 648 2.96 8.80 2.82
CA VAL A 648 2.10 8.68 4.02
C VAL A 648 1.07 7.56 3.83
N ARG A 649 0.45 7.46 2.65
CA ARG A 649 -0.47 6.36 2.32
C ARG A 649 0.18 5.00 2.50
N SER A 650 1.42 4.85 2.05
CA SER A 650 2.19 3.61 2.16
C SER A 650 2.46 3.24 3.62
N TYR A 651 2.85 4.21 4.46
CA TYR A 651 3.06 3.95 5.88
C TYR A 651 1.76 3.61 6.61
N VAL A 652 0.69 4.35 6.38
CA VAL A 652 -0.62 4.04 6.98
C VAL A 652 -1.11 2.66 6.56
N LEU A 653 -0.83 2.25 5.31
CA LEU A 653 -1.13 0.90 4.84
C LEU A 653 -0.34 -0.17 5.60
N LEU A 654 0.95 0.05 5.81
CA LEU A 654 1.77 -0.85 6.63
C LEU A 654 1.31 -0.88 8.09
N PHE A 655 0.79 0.23 8.63
CA PHE A 655 0.23 0.28 9.98
C PHE A 655 -1.12 -0.42 10.09
N LEU A 656 -1.90 -0.49 9.00
CA LEU A 656 -3.21 -1.15 8.99
C LEU A 656 -3.09 -2.62 9.43
N TYR A 657 -1.97 -3.28 9.15
CA TYR A 657 -1.64 -4.61 9.66
C TYR A 657 -0.15 -4.73 9.98
N ALA A 658 0.21 -4.39 11.22
CA ALA A 658 1.56 -4.47 11.76
C ALA A 658 1.57 -5.38 13.00
N ASP A 659 2.59 -6.23 13.15
CA ASP A 659 2.70 -7.17 14.29
C ASP A 659 1.44 -8.05 14.49
N SER A 660 0.84 -8.52 13.38
CA SER A 660 -0.41 -9.30 13.36
C SER A 660 -1.63 -8.58 13.98
N LYS A 661 -1.57 -7.24 14.08
CA LYS A 661 -2.60 -6.39 14.68
C LYS A 661 -2.82 -5.14 13.82
N ILE A 662 -4.00 -4.55 13.92
CA ILE A 662 -4.25 -3.22 13.36
C ILE A 662 -3.53 -2.20 14.23
N TYR A 663 -2.66 -1.39 13.60
CA TYR A 663 -1.85 -0.37 14.26
C TYR A 663 -1.02 -0.92 15.44
N ALA A 664 -0.56 -2.18 15.33
CA ALA A 664 0.12 -2.93 16.39
C ALA A 664 -0.63 -3.02 17.74
N LYS A 665 -1.91 -2.61 17.78
CA LYS A 665 -2.68 -2.44 19.02
C LYS A 665 -3.94 -3.31 19.06
N TYR A 666 -4.68 -3.39 17.96
CA TYR A 666 -6.01 -3.98 17.94
C TYR A 666 -6.03 -5.31 17.18
N ASN A 667 -6.74 -6.31 17.71
CA ASN A 667 -6.90 -7.59 17.04
C ASN A 667 -8.01 -7.47 15.98
N PHE A 668 -7.68 -7.78 14.73
CA PHE A 668 -8.61 -7.68 13.61
C PHE A 668 -9.83 -8.60 13.80
N MET A 669 -9.63 -9.83 14.28
CA MET A 669 -10.71 -10.81 14.45
C MET A 669 -11.71 -10.38 15.52
N ASP A 670 -11.22 -9.89 16.66
CA ASP A 670 -12.07 -9.43 17.75
C ASP A 670 -12.96 -8.26 17.27
N TRP A 671 -12.39 -7.33 16.50
CA TRP A 671 -13.12 -6.22 15.91
C TRP A 671 -14.11 -6.62 14.81
N LEU A 672 -13.77 -7.61 13.99
CA LEU A 672 -14.67 -8.14 12.97
C LEU A 672 -15.90 -8.78 13.64
N SER A 673 -15.68 -9.66 14.62
CA SER A 673 -16.75 -10.28 15.40
C SER A 673 -17.60 -9.25 16.15
N GLU A 674 -16.97 -8.26 16.81
CA GLU A 674 -17.67 -7.17 17.48
C GLU A 674 -18.53 -6.35 16.49
N THR A 675 -18.02 -6.09 15.29
CA THR A 675 -18.75 -5.36 14.26
C THR A 675 -19.95 -6.16 13.76
N MET A 676 -19.79 -7.46 13.53
CA MET A 676 -20.90 -8.36 13.16
C MET A 676 -21.98 -8.36 14.24
N VAL A 677 -21.61 -8.48 15.53
CA VAL A 677 -22.56 -8.42 16.66
C VAL A 677 -23.27 -7.08 16.72
N THR A 678 -22.51 -5.99 16.60
CA THR A 678 -23.06 -4.63 16.65
C THR A 678 -24.04 -4.37 15.51
N LYS A 679 -23.80 -4.98 14.34
CA LYS A 679 -24.69 -4.92 13.16
C LYS A 679 -25.77 -6.01 13.16
N GLY A 680 -26.04 -6.66 14.30
CA GLY A 680 -27.22 -7.53 14.49
C GLY A 680 -26.99 -9.03 14.30
N VAL A 681 -25.76 -9.50 14.11
CA VAL A 681 -25.44 -10.94 14.08
C VAL A 681 -25.41 -11.50 15.52
N PRO A 682 -26.21 -12.54 15.86
CA PRO A 682 -26.20 -13.12 17.20
C PRO A 682 -24.85 -13.77 17.54
N SER A 683 -24.37 -13.59 18.77
CA SER A 683 -23.13 -14.23 19.25
C SER A 683 -23.19 -15.77 19.21
N VAL A 684 -24.39 -16.34 19.37
CA VAL A 684 -24.64 -17.77 19.23
C VAL A 684 -24.30 -18.25 17.81
N LEU A 685 -24.70 -17.49 16.79
CA LEU A 685 -24.42 -17.82 15.39
C LEU A 685 -22.92 -17.72 15.10
N LEU A 686 -22.24 -16.69 15.60
CA LEU A 686 -20.78 -16.55 15.48
C LEU A 686 -19.99 -17.67 16.16
N SER A 687 -20.59 -18.37 17.13
CA SER A 687 -19.96 -19.49 17.84
C SER A 687 -20.18 -20.84 17.14
N THR A 688 -21.03 -20.90 16.11
CA THR A 688 -21.22 -22.11 15.31
C THR A 688 -20.04 -22.36 14.39
N GLN A 689 -19.80 -23.62 14.00
CA GLN A 689 -18.72 -23.97 13.07
C GLN A 689 -18.86 -23.22 11.74
N GLU A 690 -20.08 -23.13 11.19
CA GLU A 690 -20.34 -22.40 9.95
C GLU A 690 -20.12 -20.89 10.11
N GLY A 691 -20.54 -20.31 11.23
CA GLY A 691 -20.31 -18.89 11.53
C GLY A 691 -18.83 -18.54 11.63
N VAL A 692 -18.02 -19.38 12.29
CA VAL A 692 -16.56 -19.18 12.39
C VAL A 692 -15.90 -19.28 11.01
N LEU A 693 -16.28 -20.26 10.20
CA LEU A 693 -15.75 -20.42 8.83
C LEU A 693 -16.08 -19.21 7.96
N TYR A 694 -17.34 -18.75 7.98
CA TYR A 694 -17.77 -17.57 7.25
C TYR A 694 -17.04 -16.30 7.71
N SER A 695 -16.93 -16.08 9.03
CA SER A 695 -16.17 -14.95 9.58
C SER A 695 -14.70 -14.99 9.19
N SER A 696 -14.08 -16.18 9.17
CA SER A 696 -12.70 -16.35 8.70
C SER A 696 -12.54 -16.03 7.22
N ARG A 697 -13.52 -16.39 6.38
CA ARG A 697 -13.50 -16.10 4.94
C ARG A 697 -13.65 -14.60 4.66
N CYS A 698 -14.39 -13.88 5.50
CA CYS A 698 -14.59 -12.44 5.36
C CYS A 698 -13.36 -11.59 5.69
N ILE A 699 -12.33 -12.13 6.36
CA ILE A 699 -11.18 -11.35 6.84
C ILE A 699 -10.51 -10.59 5.70
N GLU A 700 -10.15 -11.30 4.64
CA GLU A 700 -9.40 -10.76 3.51
C GLU A 700 -10.20 -9.68 2.78
N THR A 701 -11.45 -9.96 2.42
CA THR A 701 -12.31 -9.01 1.72
C THR A 701 -12.62 -7.77 2.56
N VAL A 702 -12.82 -7.90 3.89
CA VAL A 702 -13.01 -6.74 4.78
C VAL A 702 -11.70 -5.94 4.92
N TYR A 703 -10.56 -6.61 5.04
CA TYR A 703 -9.25 -5.95 5.09
C TYR A 703 -8.97 -5.17 3.80
N GLU A 704 -9.18 -5.79 2.63
CA GLU A 704 -9.01 -5.13 1.34
C GLU A 704 -10.01 -3.96 1.19
N SER A 705 -11.24 -4.08 1.69
CA SER A 705 -12.22 -2.98 1.71
C SER A 705 -11.76 -1.77 2.53
N LEU A 706 -11.05 -1.98 3.65
CA LEU A 706 -10.44 -0.90 4.44
C LEU A 706 -9.22 -0.31 3.73
N LYS A 707 -8.40 -1.17 3.12
CA LYS A 707 -7.20 -0.79 2.36
C LYS A 707 -7.50 0.05 1.13
N VAL A 708 -8.68 -0.12 0.48
CA VAL A 708 -9.13 0.71 -0.65
C VAL A 708 -8.86 2.20 -0.40
N PHE A 709 -9.26 2.74 0.76
CA PHE A 709 -9.15 4.17 1.08
C PHE A 709 -7.71 4.74 1.01
N LEU A 710 -6.69 3.89 1.03
CA LEU A 710 -5.27 4.25 1.00
C LEU A 710 -4.66 4.24 -0.41
N HIS A 711 -5.41 3.84 -1.43
CA HIS A 711 -5.01 3.98 -2.83
C HIS A 711 -5.43 5.33 -3.42
N ASN A 712 -4.90 5.67 -4.61
CA ASN A 712 -5.38 6.83 -5.36
C ASN A 712 -6.85 6.64 -5.81
N ARG A 713 -7.55 7.73 -6.15
CA ARG A 713 -9.01 7.71 -6.44
C ARG A 713 -9.38 6.79 -7.62
N SER A 714 -8.54 6.75 -8.65
CA SER A 714 -8.73 5.88 -9.81
C SER A 714 -8.63 4.40 -9.42
N ARG A 715 -7.59 4.05 -8.65
CA ARG A 715 -7.35 2.69 -8.15
C ARG A 715 -8.36 2.28 -7.08
N GLN A 716 -8.85 3.22 -6.27
CA GLN A 716 -9.98 2.98 -5.37
C GLN A 716 -11.18 2.46 -6.14
N ARG A 717 -11.60 3.18 -7.18
CA ARG A 717 -12.77 2.78 -7.99
C ARG A 717 -12.56 1.45 -8.71
N ALA A 718 -11.38 1.22 -9.28
CA ALA A 718 -11.06 -0.04 -9.96
C ALA A 718 -11.02 -1.24 -9.00
N ARG A 719 -10.46 -1.08 -7.80
CA ARG A 719 -10.43 -2.15 -6.79
C ARG A 719 -11.81 -2.48 -6.24
N ILE A 720 -12.66 -1.47 -6.07
CA ILE A 720 -14.06 -1.70 -5.65
C ILE A 720 -14.77 -2.61 -6.65
N GLU A 721 -14.54 -2.48 -7.96
CA GLU A 721 -15.15 -3.36 -8.97
C GLU A 721 -14.82 -4.83 -8.71
N GLY A 722 -13.54 -5.16 -8.46
CA GLY A 722 -13.14 -6.52 -8.09
C GLY A 722 -13.69 -6.97 -6.74
N LEU A 723 -13.73 -6.09 -5.74
CA LEU A 723 -14.29 -6.41 -4.41
C LEU A 723 -15.79 -6.70 -4.47
N LEU A 724 -16.56 -6.02 -5.32
CA LEU A 724 -17.99 -6.29 -5.47
C LEU A 724 -18.26 -7.68 -6.04
N ASP A 725 -17.37 -8.21 -6.89
CA ASP A 725 -17.44 -9.59 -7.36
C ASP A 725 -17.21 -10.59 -6.21
N GLU A 726 -16.23 -10.35 -5.34
CA GLU A 726 -15.99 -11.18 -4.14
C GLU A 726 -17.17 -11.11 -3.16
N TRP A 727 -17.70 -9.91 -2.91
CA TRP A 727 -18.85 -9.71 -2.04
C TRP A 727 -20.11 -10.40 -2.55
N SER A 728 -20.26 -10.59 -3.87
CA SER A 728 -21.36 -11.39 -4.42
C SER A 728 -21.29 -12.84 -3.93
N ILE A 729 -20.10 -13.45 -3.96
CA ILE A 729 -19.88 -14.81 -3.47
C ILE A 729 -20.16 -14.88 -1.96
N LEU A 730 -19.62 -13.93 -1.18
CA LEU A 730 -19.86 -13.87 0.26
C LEU A 730 -21.34 -13.67 0.61
N GLN A 731 -22.10 -12.92 -0.18
CA GLN A 731 -23.56 -12.77 0.03
C GLN A 731 -24.32 -14.09 -0.19
N ALA A 732 -23.93 -14.89 -1.17
CA ALA A 732 -24.53 -16.19 -1.41
C ALA A 732 -24.23 -17.15 -0.23
N GLU A 733 -22.97 -17.16 0.25
CA GLU A 733 -22.56 -17.94 1.43
C GLU A 733 -23.30 -17.48 2.69
N ALA A 734 -23.39 -16.16 2.93
CA ALA A 734 -24.13 -15.58 4.05
C ALA A 734 -25.60 -16.03 4.08
N THR A 735 -26.24 -16.06 2.91
CA THR A 735 -27.63 -16.52 2.77
C THR A 735 -27.74 -18.00 3.12
N ALA A 736 -26.81 -18.83 2.66
CA ALA A 736 -26.81 -20.26 2.96
C ALA A 736 -26.62 -20.54 4.47
N VAL A 737 -25.71 -19.84 5.13
CA VAL A 737 -25.46 -19.96 6.58
C VAL A 737 -26.69 -19.51 7.39
N ASP A 738 -27.29 -18.37 7.02
CA ASP A 738 -28.51 -17.87 7.67
C ASP A 738 -29.69 -18.86 7.52
N GLU A 739 -29.86 -19.46 6.33
CA GLU A 739 -30.92 -20.44 6.07
C GLU A 739 -30.75 -21.74 6.88
N ARG A 740 -29.52 -22.24 7.00
CA ARG A 740 -29.23 -23.42 7.82
C ARG A 740 -29.51 -23.15 9.29
N PHE A 741 -28.97 -22.05 9.82
CA PHE A 741 -29.17 -21.66 11.21
C PHE A 741 -30.66 -21.47 11.56
N THR A 742 -31.41 -20.78 10.71
CA THR A 742 -32.85 -20.59 10.94
C THR A 742 -33.64 -21.90 10.88
N THR A 743 -33.23 -22.84 10.02
CA THR A 743 -33.84 -24.17 9.93
C THR A 743 -33.56 -25.02 11.17
N GLU A 744 -32.30 -25.06 11.63
CA GLU A 744 -31.89 -25.81 12.82
C GLU A 744 -32.53 -25.28 14.10
N MET A 745 -32.58 -23.95 14.25
CA MET A 745 -33.17 -23.29 15.42
C MET A 745 -34.71 -23.19 15.36
N LYS A 746 -35.34 -23.70 14.29
CA LYS A 746 -36.80 -23.65 14.06
C LYS A 746 -37.37 -22.22 14.14
N ILE A 747 -36.62 -21.27 13.60
CA ILE A 747 -36.95 -19.84 13.62
C ILE A 747 -37.90 -19.52 12.45
N PRO A 748 -39.10 -18.93 12.68
CA PRO A 748 -40.03 -18.58 11.60
C PRO A 748 -39.45 -17.58 10.58
N LYS A 749 -39.33 -17.98 9.30
CA LYS A 749 -38.77 -17.13 8.22
C LYS A 749 -39.43 -15.75 8.06
N ALA A 750 -40.71 -15.61 8.43
CA ALA A 750 -41.46 -14.35 8.30
C ALA A 750 -41.18 -13.31 9.41
N ALA A 751 -40.49 -13.69 10.49
CA ALA A 751 -40.40 -12.88 11.71
C ALA A 751 -39.00 -12.29 12.00
N TYR A 752 -37.96 -12.62 11.21
CA TYR A 752 -36.57 -12.33 11.57
C TYR A 752 -35.80 -11.59 10.47
N PRO A 753 -34.94 -10.62 10.82
CA PRO A 753 -33.96 -10.11 9.87
C PRO A 753 -32.95 -11.20 9.54
N ARG A 754 -32.49 -11.21 8.30
CA ARG A 754 -31.36 -12.05 7.89
C ARG A 754 -30.12 -11.60 8.67
N TYR A 755 -29.26 -12.50 9.15
CA TYR A 755 -28.14 -12.16 10.04
C TYR A 755 -26.91 -11.77 9.23
N PHE A 756 -26.12 -12.76 8.78
CA PHE A 756 -24.95 -12.50 7.95
C PHE A 756 -25.33 -11.84 6.64
N THR A 757 -26.51 -12.13 6.10
CA THR A 757 -26.99 -11.51 4.85
C THR A 757 -27.22 -10.00 5.02
N ALA A 758 -27.76 -9.55 6.16
CA ALA A 758 -27.97 -8.12 6.42
C ALA A 758 -26.63 -7.41 6.66
N TRP A 759 -25.68 -8.09 7.31
CA TRP A 759 -24.33 -7.59 7.51
C TRP A 759 -23.56 -7.45 6.19
N SER A 760 -23.56 -8.50 5.34
CA SER A 760 -22.89 -8.48 4.04
C SER A 760 -23.53 -7.47 3.07
N LEU A 761 -24.85 -7.27 3.17
CA LEU A 761 -25.56 -6.22 2.43
C LEU A 761 -25.10 -4.81 2.85
N GLU A 762 -24.90 -4.57 4.14
CA GLU A 762 -24.42 -3.27 4.62
C GLU A 762 -23.00 -2.98 4.10
N GLU A 763 -22.11 -3.98 4.11
CA GLU A 763 -20.74 -3.81 3.59
C GLU A 763 -20.73 -3.58 2.07
N SER A 764 -21.49 -4.37 1.30
CA SER A 764 -21.51 -4.23 -0.16
C SER A 764 -22.16 -2.93 -0.63
N VAL A 765 -23.26 -2.49 -0.02
CA VAL A 765 -23.93 -1.24 -0.40
C VAL A 765 -23.04 -0.02 -0.16
N GLN A 766 -22.28 0.00 0.93
CA GLN A 766 -21.32 1.08 1.17
C GLN A 766 -20.26 1.16 0.06
N LEU A 767 -19.76 0.02 -0.42
CA LEU A 767 -18.85 -0.03 -1.56
C LEU A 767 -19.51 0.40 -2.87
N MET A 768 -20.78 0.01 -3.10
CA MET A 768 -21.53 0.45 -4.29
C MET A 768 -21.72 1.97 -4.29
N VAL A 769 -22.11 2.57 -3.15
CA VAL A 769 -22.24 4.03 -3.01
C VAL A 769 -20.89 4.70 -3.28
N GLN A 770 -19.81 4.20 -2.66
CA GLN A 770 -18.46 4.73 -2.87
C GLN A 770 -18.03 4.64 -4.34
N TYR A 771 -18.31 3.55 -5.05
CA TYR A 771 -17.99 3.39 -6.47
C TYR A 771 -18.67 4.45 -7.34
N VAL A 772 -19.96 4.71 -7.10
CA VAL A 772 -20.72 5.70 -7.88
C VAL A 772 -20.20 7.11 -7.57
N VAL A 773 -20.00 7.42 -6.29
CA VAL A 773 -19.53 8.72 -5.80
C VAL A 773 -18.11 9.05 -6.27
N LEU A 774 -17.19 8.10 -6.26
CA LEU A 774 -15.85 8.27 -6.85
C LEU A 774 -15.91 8.63 -8.33
N GLY A 775 -16.92 8.14 -9.06
CA GLY A 775 -17.15 8.55 -10.44
C GLY A 775 -17.56 10.03 -10.59
N LEU A 776 -18.22 10.61 -9.57
CA LEU A 776 -18.54 12.05 -9.55
C LEU A 776 -17.27 12.87 -9.31
N GLU A 777 -16.46 12.45 -8.33
CA GLU A 777 -15.19 13.13 -8.00
C GLU A 777 -14.20 13.14 -9.17
N MET A 778 -14.19 12.08 -9.98
CA MET A 778 -13.31 11.94 -11.15
C MET A 778 -13.96 12.45 -12.46
N GLU A 779 -15.12 13.11 -12.37
CA GLU A 779 -15.84 13.68 -13.52
C GLU A 779 -16.14 12.66 -14.64
N LEU A 780 -16.44 11.41 -14.27
CA LEU A 780 -16.69 10.32 -15.24
C LEU A 780 -18.09 10.36 -15.85
N TYR A 781 -19.00 11.15 -15.30
CA TYR A 781 -20.38 11.28 -15.74
C TYR A 781 -20.61 12.62 -16.46
N ALA A 782 -21.27 12.58 -17.60
CA ALA A 782 -21.70 13.81 -18.27
C ALA A 782 -22.82 14.50 -17.48
N PRO A 783 -23.01 15.83 -17.62
CA PRO A 783 -24.10 16.55 -16.96
C PRO A 783 -25.51 15.98 -17.22
N SER A 784 -25.74 15.41 -18.40
CA SER A 784 -26.98 14.73 -18.78
C SER A 784 -27.18 13.36 -18.12
N GLU A 785 -26.13 12.78 -17.53
CA GLU A 785 -26.19 11.51 -16.81
C GLU A 785 -26.40 11.71 -15.31
N LEU A 786 -26.14 12.91 -14.77
CA LEU A 786 -26.23 13.20 -13.33
C LEU A 786 -27.61 12.88 -12.75
N GLY A 787 -28.69 13.14 -13.47
CA GLY A 787 -30.04 12.75 -13.03
C GLY A 787 -30.17 11.23 -12.82
N THR A 788 -29.57 10.43 -13.70
CA THR A 788 -29.54 8.96 -13.59
C THR A 788 -28.67 8.49 -12.44
N VAL A 789 -27.52 9.14 -12.24
CA VAL A 789 -26.58 8.83 -11.17
C VAL A 789 -27.19 9.09 -9.79
N TYR A 790 -27.79 10.26 -9.57
CA TYR A 790 -28.44 10.58 -8.30
C TYR A 790 -29.69 9.73 -8.03
N TRP A 791 -30.41 9.33 -9.07
CA TRP A 791 -31.51 8.36 -8.94
C TRP A 791 -31.02 6.99 -8.44
N TYR A 792 -29.93 6.48 -9.03
CA TYR A 792 -29.36 5.20 -8.60
C TYR A 792 -28.81 5.28 -7.17
N LEU A 793 -28.22 6.43 -6.80
CA LEU A 793 -27.78 6.68 -5.42
C LEU A 793 -28.95 6.73 -4.41
N ASP A 794 -30.10 7.35 -4.74
CA ASP A 794 -31.31 7.30 -3.89
C ASP A 794 -31.79 5.85 -3.69
N TYR A 795 -31.70 5.01 -4.73
CA TYR A 795 -32.02 3.58 -4.61
C TYR A 795 -31.08 2.86 -3.64
N LEU A 796 -29.77 3.03 -3.78
CA LEU A 796 -28.78 2.38 -2.92
C LEU A 796 -28.93 2.80 -1.46
N GLU A 797 -29.01 4.11 -1.18
CA GLU A 797 -29.24 4.60 0.18
C GLU A 797 -30.63 4.22 0.72
N GLY A 798 -31.63 4.09 -0.15
CA GLY A 798 -32.94 3.55 0.19
C GLY A 798 -32.87 2.10 0.67
N SER A 799 -32.12 1.25 -0.03
CA SER A 799 -31.86 -0.15 0.39
C SER A 799 -31.11 -0.20 1.72
N ARG A 800 -30.07 0.63 1.88
CA ARG A 800 -29.31 0.76 3.13
C ARG A 800 -30.19 1.19 4.30
N LEU A 801 -31.03 2.22 4.11
CA LEU A 801 -31.95 2.71 5.13
C LEU A 801 -32.93 1.63 5.59
N GLN A 802 -33.46 0.84 4.65
CA GLN A 802 -34.34 -0.28 4.98
C GLN A 802 -33.60 -1.35 5.80
N ASN A 803 -32.37 -1.69 5.40
CA ASN A 803 -31.52 -2.64 6.11
C ASN A 803 -31.23 -2.18 7.55
N LEU A 804 -30.82 -0.92 7.73
CA LEU A 804 -30.52 -0.33 9.03
C LEU A 804 -31.75 -0.30 9.96
N ASN A 805 -32.92 0.09 9.44
CA ASN A 805 -34.16 0.13 10.24
C ASN A 805 -34.61 -1.25 10.71
N VAL A 806 -34.57 -2.25 9.81
CA VAL A 806 -34.93 -3.63 10.12
C VAL A 806 -33.96 -4.22 11.15
N THR A 807 -32.66 -4.03 10.94
CA THR A 807 -31.60 -4.48 11.85
C THR A 807 -31.73 -3.82 13.22
N TRP A 808 -31.94 -2.51 13.28
CA TRP A 808 -32.11 -1.78 14.53
C TRP A 808 -33.31 -2.28 15.33
N THR A 809 -34.47 -2.43 14.68
CA THR A 809 -35.69 -2.95 15.31
C THR A 809 -35.45 -4.32 15.95
N PHE A 810 -34.64 -5.15 15.31
CA PHE A 810 -34.28 -6.46 15.84
C PHE A 810 -33.27 -6.38 17.00
N VAL A 811 -32.22 -5.59 16.88
CA VAL A 811 -31.25 -5.38 17.97
C VAL A 811 -31.94 -4.87 19.22
N GLN A 812 -32.93 -3.98 19.09
CA GLN A 812 -33.76 -3.53 20.21
C GLN A 812 -34.52 -4.69 20.86
N LYS A 813 -35.23 -5.51 20.07
CA LYS A 813 -35.97 -6.67 20.59
C LYS A 813 -35.05 -7.70 21.26
N LEU A 814 -33.86 -7.96 20.71
CA LEU A 814 -32.87 -8.83 21.35
C LEU A 814 -32.43 -8.30 22.72
N LYS A 815 -32.16 -6.99 22.83
CA LYS A 815 -31.79 -6.34 24.10
C LYS A 815 -32.91 -6.38 25.13
N GLU A 816 -34.17 -6.35 24.71
CA GLU A 816 -35.33 -6.50 25.60
C GLU A 816 -35.51 -7.94 26.12
N VAL A 817 -35.09 -8.95 25.34
CA VAL A 817 -35.22 -10.37 25.68
C VAL A 817 -34.04 -10.91 26.50
N MET A 818 -32.85 -10.29 26.42
CA MET A 818 -31.67 -10.66 27.22
C MET A 818 -31.55 -9.79 28.49
N PRO A 819 -31.89 -10.29 29.71
CA PRO A 819 -31.63 -9.54 30.94
C PRO A 819 -30.12 -9.41 31.17
N GLN A 820 -29.69 -8.21 31.59
CA GLN A 820 -28.28 -7.91 31.85
C GLN A 820 -27.64 -8.95 32.78
N ARG A 821 -26.58 -9.62 32.30
CA ARG A 821 -25.66 -10.39 33.15
C ARG A 821 -25.07 -9.43 34.19
N ARG A 822 -25.52 -9.53 35.44
CA ARG A 822 -24.79 -8.97 36.59
C ARG A 822 -23.38 -9.57 36.56
N GLY A 823 -22.37 -8.71 36.60
CA GLY A 823 -20.97 -9.12 36.73
C GLY A 823 -20.71 -9.95 38.00
N PRO A 824 -19.52 -10.57 38.12
CA PRO A 824 -19.21 -11.50 39.20
C PRO A 824 -19.26 -10.79 40.57
N PRO A 825 -19.74 -11.45 41.63
CA PRO A 825 -19.68 -10.88 42.97
C PRO A 825 -18.23 -10.75 43.42
N ALA A 826 -17.91 -9.61 44.04
CA ALA A 826 -16.64 -9.37 44.68
C ALA A 826 -16.40 -10.39 45.81
N MET A 827 -15.14 -10.81 45.91
CA MET A 827 -14.54 -11.73 46.87
C MET A 827 -15.05 -11.51 48.32
N GLU A 828 -15.82 -12.48 48.84
CA GLU A 828 -16.14 -12.60 50.25
C GLU A 828 -14.91 -13.12 51.02
N GLN A 829 -14.48 -12.37 52.03
CA GLN A 829 -13.56 -12.86 53.06
C GLN A 829 -14.33 -13.77 54.04
N LEU A 830 -13.80 -14.99 54.17
CA LEU A 830 -14.09 -16.05 55.13
C LEU A 830 -14.78 -15.64 56.43
N LYS A 831 -15.80 -16.40 56.83
CA LYS A 831 -16.08 -16.71 58.26
C LYS A 831 -16.72 -18.09 58.41
N GLU A 832 -16.10 -18.87 59.29
CA GLU A 832 -16.44 -20.23 59.70
C GLU A 832 -17.78 -20.36 60.44
N GLU A 833 -18.23 -21.61 60.47
CA GLU A 833 -19.43 -22.25 61.03
C GLU A 833 -19.90 -21.76 62.43
N THR A 834 -21.22 -21.82 62.69
CA THR A 834 -21.81 -22.71 63.73
C THR A 834 -23.35 -22.66 63.79
N VAL A 835 -23.88 -23.70 64.44
CA VAL A 835 -25.20 -24.35 64.39
C VAL A 835 -26.37 -23.61 65.10
N THR A 836 -27.59 -23.95 64.67
CA THR A 836 -28.96 -23.57 65.07
C THR A 836 -29.35 -23.63 66.57
N LEU A 837 -30.31 -22.78 67.01
CA LEU A 837 -31.48 -23.06 67.89
C LEU A 837 -32.46 -21.82 67.94
N PRO A 838 -33.77 -21.96 68.31
CA PRO A 838 -34.86 -21.02 67.95
C PRO A 838 -35.41 -20.17 69.17
N PRO A 839 -36.58 -19.47 69.11
CA PRO A 839 -36.72 -18.00 69.28
C PRO A 839 -37.38 -17.56 70.61
N PRO A 840 -37.46 -16.23 70.90
CA PRO A 840 -38.79 -15.62 71.19
C PRO A 840 -38.96 -14.13 70.72
N PRO A 841 -40.17 -13.55 70.83
CA PRO A 841 -40.59 -12.27 70.19
C PRO A 841 -40.71 -11.09 71.20
N PRO A 842 -41.49 -10.01 70.96
CA PRO A 842 -41.28 -8.85 70.07
C PRO A 842 -41.30 -7.50 70.83
N ALA A 843 -40.89 -6.37 70.22
CA ALA A 843 -41.33 -5.03 70.67
C ALA A 843 -41.27 -3.96 69.56
N ALA A 844 -42.21 -3.02 69.63
CA ALA A 844 -42.65 -2.12 68.57
C ALA A 844 -42.49 -0.62 68.94
N ILE A 845 -42.83 0.27 67.98
CA ILE A 845 -43.33 1.67 68.15
C ILE A 845 -42.25 2.72 68.53
N SER A 846 -42.12 3.96 68.00
CA SER A 846 -42.76 4.85 67.00
C SER A 846 -41.90 6.16 66.94
N LYS A 847 -41.96 7.12 66.00
CA LYS A 847 -43.03 8.10 65.69
C LYS A 847 -42.50 9.14 64.64
N SER A 848 -43.37 9.50 63.66
CA SER A 848 -43.69 10.83 63.05
C SER A 848 -42.79 12.07 63.29
N SER A 849 -42.74 13.16 62.50
CA SER A 849 -43.25 13.64 61.20
C SER A 849 -42.91 15.17 61.07
N LYS A 850 -43.05 15.75 59.86
CA LYS A 850 -43.37 17.18 59.54
C LYS A 850 -42.26 18.25 59.67
N ARG A 851 -42.19 19.36 58.91
CA ARG A 851 -42.77 19.85 57.62
C ARG A 851 -42.13 21.25 57.32
N SER A 852 -41.78 21.51 56.06
CA SER A 852 -41.80 22.78 55.26
C SER A 852 -41.45 24.19 55.84
N LYS A 853 -40.69 25.01 55.08
CA LYS A 853 -41.17 26.25 54.38
C LYS A 853 -40.08 27.06 53.60
N THR A 854 -40.35 27.28 52.30
CA THR A 854 -40.27 28.49 51.43
C THR A 854 -39.14 29.56 51.45
N LYS A 855 -38.47 29.68 50.28
CA LYS A 855 -38.13 30.85 49.39
C LYS A 855 -37.90 32.29 49.95
N HIS A 856 -36.80 32.92 49.51
CA HIS A 856 -36.74 34.29 48.95
C HIS A 856 -35.49 34.51 48.04
N LYS A 857 -35.43 35.65 47.34
CA LYS A 857 -34.82 35.91 46.00
C LYS A 857 -33.88 37.15 46.05
N LYS A 858 -32.96 37.28 45.06
CA LYS A 858 -32.12 38.43 44.61
C LYS A 858 -30.74 38.57 45.30
N HIS A 859 -29.62 38.98 44.69
CA HIS A 859 -29.34 39.99 43.63
C HIS A 859 -27.99 39.71 42.86
N HIS A 860 -27.82 40.37 41.69
CA HIS A 860 -26.61 40.71 40.88
C HIS A 860 -25.21 40.61 41.55
N ASN A 861 -24.07 40.36 40.90
CA ASN A 861 -23.48 40.89 39.64
C ASN A 861 -22.24 40.05 39.22
N GLY A 862 -21.83 40.12 37.95
CA GLY A 862 -20.69 39.35 37.41
C GLY A 862 -19.30 39.98 37.58
N ILE A 863 -18.26 39.16 37.37
CA ILE A 863 -17.03 39.37 36.58
C ILE A 863 -15.97 38.31 36.95
N ALA A 864 -15.30 37.78 35.91
CA ALA A 864 -13.97 37.13 35.86
C ALA A 864 -13.72 35.74 36.46
N THR A 865 -13.56 34.77 35.53
CA THR A 865 -12.43 33.81 35.38
C THR A 865 -11.61 33.42 36.62
N ALA A 866 -11.70 32.15 37.03
CA ALA A 866 -10.60 31.17 37.05
C ALA A 866 -11.05 29.83 37.68
N ILE A 867 -10.99 28.78 36.86
CA ILE A 867 -10.60 27.38 37.15
C ILE A 867 -10.64 26.94 38.63
N SER A 868 -11.60 26.07 38.97
CA SER A 868 -11.36 24.99 39.93
C SER A 868 -12.26 23.80 39.61
N GLU A 869 -11.62 22.66 39.42
CA GLU A 869 -12.20 21.33 39.22
C GLU A 869 -13.25 20.99 40.29
N SER A 870 -14.42 20.50 39.86
CA SER A 870 -15.17 19.50 40.62
C SER A 870 -16.06 18.71 39.65
N ARG A 871 -15.79 17.41 39.60
CA ARG A 871 -16.61 16.40 38.92
C ARG A 871 -17.91 16.24 39.70
N ASP A 872 -19.04 16.43 39.03
CA ASP A 872 -20.30 15.78 39.39
C ASP A 872 -20.59 14.68 38.35
N PRO A 873 -20.60 13.40 38.73
CA PRO A 873 -21.14 12.33 37.90
C PRO A 873 -22.64 12.20 38.19
N ILE A 874 -23.44 12.02 37.14
CA ILE A 874 -24.63 11.13 37.01
C ILE A 874 -25.38 11.62 35.75
N GLY A 875 -24.88 11.22 34.59
CA GLY A 875 -25.69 11.04 33.39
C GLY A 875 -25.92 9.54 33.22
N ARG A 876 -27.17 9.12 32.93
CA ARG A 876 -27.44 7.71 32.57
C ARG A 876 -26.48 7.30 31.44
N PRO A 877 -25.86 6.11 31.46
CA PRO A 877 -25.06 5.64 30.33
C PRO A 877 -25.99 5.54 29.12
N THR A 878 -25.79 6.40 28.13
CA THR A 878 -26.44 6.32 26.83
C THR A 878 -26.03 4.99 26.19
N ASP A 879 -27.01 4.23 25.71
CA ASP A 879 -26.73 2.98 24.97
C ASP A 879 -25.96 3.33 23.69
N THR A 880 -24.65 3.07 23.67
CA THR A 880 -23.73 3.43 22.58
C THR A 880 -24.14 2.81 21.25
N THR A 881 -24.74 1.62 21.26
CA THR A 881 -25.27 0.98 20.05
C THR A 881 -26.48 1.73 19.50
N LYS A 882 -27.39 2.17 20.39
CA LYS A 882 -28.59 2.93 20.01
C LYS A 882 -28.21 4.25 19.34
N ALA A 883 -27.28 4.97 19.97
CA ALA A 883 -26.73 6.20 19.42
C ALA A 883 -26.21 5.99 17.98
N ARG A 884 -25.39 4.95 17.77
CA ARG A 884 -24.82 4.64 16.45
C ARG A 884 -25.87 4.39 15.37
N PHE A 885 -26.86 3.53 15.61
CA PHE A 885 -27.89 3.25 14.61
C PHE A 885 -28.71 4.49 14.28
N LEU A 886 -29.12 5.26 15.29
CA LEU A 886 -29.86 6.51 15.07
C LEU A 886 -29.05 7.50 14.24
N ARG A 887 -27.74 7.62 14.49
CA ARG A 887 -26.84 8.47 13.70
C ARG A 887 -26.76 8.01 12.24
N GLU A 888 -26.46 6.74 11.98
CA GLU A 888 -26.32 6.25 10.60
C GLU A 888 -27.65 6.29 9.84
N ILE A 889 -28.78 5.98 10.48
CA ILE A 889 -30.12 6.15 9.90
C ILE A 889 -30.33 7.62 9.51
N LYS A 890 -30.06 8.55 10.43
CA LYS A 890 -30.31 9.96 10.18
C LYS A 890 -29.40 10.56 9.11
N TYR A 891 -28.14 10.13 9.06
CA TYR A 891 -27.20 10.50 8.01
C TYR A 891 -27.62 9.91 6.65
N THR A 892 -28.10 8.68 6.62
CA THR A 892 -28.64 8.06 5.40
C THR A 892 -29.90 8.79 4.90
N GLU A 893 -30.80 9.20 5.80
CA GLU A 893 -31.97 10.03 5.46
C GLU A 893 -31.57 11.39 4.84
N LEU A 894 -30.52 12.02 5.36
CA LEU A 894 -29.94 13.25 4.82
C LEU A 894 -29.46 13.04 3.38
N LEU A 895 -28.58 12.05 3.15
CA LEU A 895 -28.03 11.76 1.83
C LEU A 895 -29.11 11.43 0.82
N ARG A 896 -30.06 10.58 1.22
CA ARG A 896 -31.20 10.19 0.39
C ARG A 896 -32.06 11.39 -0.02
N SER A 897 -32.34 12.30 0.93
CA SER A 897 -33.11 13.52 0.65
C SER A 897 -32.39 14.43 -0.35
N LEU A 898 -31.06 14.55 -0.26
CA LEU A 898 -30.24 15.27 -1.23
C LEU A 898 -30.26 14.61 -2.61
N MET A 899 -29.97 13.30 -2.69
CA MET A 899 -29.94 12.55 -3.95
C MET A 899 -31.28 12.64 -4.67
N ARG A 900 -32.39 12.54 -3.94
CA ARG A 900 -33.74 12.74 -4.48
C ARG A 900 -33.99 14.16 -4.98
N ALA A 901 -33.55 15.17 -4.24
CA ALA A 901 -33.65 16.57 -4.66
C ALA A 901 -32.90 16.80 -5.98
N TYR A 902 -31.69 16.27 -6.12
CA TYR A 902 -30.91 16.37 -7.36
C TYR A 902 -31.55 15.59 -8.50
N PHE A 903 -32.02 14.37 -8.30
CA PHE A 903 -32.73 13.61 -9.33
C PHE A 903 -33.89 14.41 -9.93
N GLN A 904 -34.77 14.96 -9.08
CA GLN A 904 -35.90 15.77 -9.51
C GLN A 904 -35.45 17.06 -10.20
N LEU A 905 -34.39 17.69 -9.67
CA LEU A 905 -33.84 18.91 -10.24
C LEU A 905 -33.25 18.69 -11.64
N PHE A 906 -32.43 17.67 -11.85
CA PHE A 906 -31.86 17.37 -13.17
C PHE A 906 -32.94 17.05 -14.20
N LYS A 907 -34.01 16.36 -13.80
CA LYS A 907 -35.17 16.12 -14.68
C LYS A 907 -35.91 17.39 -15.05
N ALA A 908 -36.04 18.34 -14.12
CA ALA A 908 -36.60 19.65 -14.41
C ALA A 908 -35.72 20.46 -15.38
N LEU A 909 -34.38 20.39 -15.22
CA LEU A 909 -33.42 21.08 -16.07
C LEU A 909 -33.35 20.51 -17.50
N GLU A 910 -33.41 19.20 -17.64
CA GLU A 910 -33.50 18.51 -18.93
C GLU A 910 -34.77 18.97 -19.69
N ARG A 911 -35.91 19.06 -18.99
CA ARG A 911 -37.18 19.51 -19.58
C ARG A 911 -37.22 20.99 -19.93
N GLU A 912 -36.51 21.83 -19.17
CA GLU A 912 -36.34 23.25 -19.47
C GLU A 912 -35.32 23.49 -20.61
N GLY A 913 -34.60 22.44 -21.04
CA GLY A 913 -33.57 22.52 -22.09
C GLY A 913 -32.26 23.16 -21.62
N LEU A 914 -32.06 23.30 -20.30
CA LEU A 914 -30.84 23.85 -19.70
C LEU A 914 -29.70 22.83 -19.65
N VAL A 915 -30.03 21.53 -19.68
CA VAL A 915 -29.09 20.42 -19.83
C VAL A 915 -29.37 19.72 -21.16
N GLU A 916 -28.38 19.70 -22.05
CA GLU A 916 -28.52 19.10 -23.38
C GLU A 916 -28.31 17.59 -23.34
N VAL A 917 -29.36 16.82 -23.62
CA VAL A 917 -29.28 15.36 -23.79
C VAL A 917 -28.99 15.07 -25.26
N LYS A 918 -27.74 14.70 -25.56
CA LYS A 918 -27.32 14.30 -26.92
C LYS A 918 -27.65 12.83 -27.17
N SER A 919 -28.38 12.55 -28.25
CA SER A 919 -28.62 11.18 -28.67
C SER A 919 -27.31 10.52 -29.18
N PRO A 920 -26.95 9.33 -28.70
CA PRO A 920 -25.79 8.62 -29.20
C PRO A 920 -25.93 8.23 -30.68
N MET A 921 -24.87 8.47 -31.48
CA MET A 921 -24.85 8.13 -32.91
C MET A 921 -24.65 6.62 -33.17
N TYR A 922 -23.81 5.96 -32.36
CA TYR A 922 -23.39 4.56 -32.57
C TYR A 922 -23.84 3.59 -31.47
N SER A 923 -24.64 4.05 -30.50
CA SER A 923 -25.09 3.25 -29.35
C SER A 923 -26.51 3.61 -28.95
N THR A 924 -27.07 2.93 -27.95
CA THR A 924 -28.37 3.29 -27.31
C THR A 924 -28.15 3.77 -25.88
N PHE A 925 -29.14 4.47 -25.31
CA PHE A 925 -29.10 4.86 -23.89
C PHE A 925 -29.11 3.63 -22.95
N THR A 926 -29.80 2.55 -23.34
CA THR A 926 -29.81 1.27 -22.62
C THR A 926 -28.43 0.66 -22.46
N ILE A 927 -27.66 0.57 -23.56
CA ILE A 927 -26.30 0.00 -23.52
C ILE A 927 -25.37 0.86 -22.66
N ARG A 928 -25.47 2.19 -22.76
CA ARG A 928 -24.69 3.12 -21.93
C ARG A 928 -25.00 2.95 -20.44
N PHE A 929 -26.27 2.82 -20.10
CA PHE A 929 -26.71 2.56 -18.73
C PHE A 929 -26.12 1.24 -18.21
N GLN A 930 -26.20 0.17 -19.01
CA GLN A 930 -25.66 -1.15 -18.65
C GLN A 930 -24.14 -1.09 -18.40
N HIS A 931 -23.37 -0.43 -19.27
CA HIS A 931 -21.93 -0.26 -19.04
C HIS A 931 -21.62 0.59 -17.80
N ARG A 932 -22.46 1.57 -17.47
CA ARG A 932 -22.23 2.46 -16.33
C ARG A 932 -22.34 1.74 -14.99
N PHE A 933 -23.28 0.82 -14.90
CA PHE A 933 -23.60 0.06 -13.69
C PHE A 933 -23.24 -1.43 -13.81
N ALA A 934 -22.36 -1.80 -14.74
CA ALA A 934 -21.96 -3.18 -15.01
C ALA A 934 -21.40 -3.88 -13.77
N ALA A 935 -20.62 -3.15 -12.95
CA ALA A 935 -20.04 -3.64 -11.70
C ALA A 935 -21.08 -4.16 -10.68
N PHE A 936 -22.36 -3.80 -10.83
CA PHE A 936 -23.42 -4.19 -9.90
C PHE A 936 -24.18 -5.44 -10.33
N GLN A 937 -24.01 -5.89 -11.59
CA GLN A 937 -24.84 -6.95 -12.17
C GLN A 937 -24.66 -8.32 -11.49
N LYS A 938 -23.49 -8.58 -10.91
CA LYS A 938 -23.19 -9.86 -10.24
C LYS A 938 -23.70 -9.92 -8.81
N LEU A 939 -24.07 -8.80 -8.19
CA LEU A 939 -24.52 -8.77 -6.80
C LEU A 939 -25.95 -9.28 -6.67
N HIS A 940 -26.19 -10.07 -5.61
CA HIS A 940 -27.53 -10.56 -5.30
C HIS A 940 -28.38 -9.47 -4.63
N TYR A 941 -27.78 -8.71 -3.71
CA TYR A 941 -28.48 -7.67 -2.95
C TYR A 941 -27.61 -6.40 -2.81
N PRO A 942 -28.16 -5.19 -3.04
CA PRO A 942 -29.42 -4.92 -3.72
C PRO A 942 -29.33 -5.34 -5.20
N ALA A 943 -30.46 -5.74 -5.79
CA ALA A 943 -30.49 -6.14 -7.19
C ALA A 943 -30.12 -4.95 -8.10
N ALA A 944 -29.33 -5.22 -9.14
CA ALA A 944 -29.01 -4.20 -10.14
C ALA A 944 -30.29 -3.74 -10.86
N LEU A 945 -30.52 -2.42 -10.92
CA LEU A 945 -31.66 -1.86 -11.64
C LEU A 945 -31.41 -1.85 -13.15
N THR A 946 -32.48 -1.87 -13.92
CA THR A 946 -32.44 -1.79 -15.39
C THR A 946 -32.75 -0.38 -15.89
N TYR A 947 -32.44 -0.13 -17.16
CA TYR A 947 -32.83 1.13 -17.81
C TYR A 947 -34.36 1.28 -17.94
N GLU A 948 -35.10 0.18 -17.97
CA GLU A 948 -36.57 0.22 -17.97
C GLU A 948 -37.12 0.73 -16.64
N ASP A 949 -36.55 0.29 -15.51
CA ASP A 949 -36.89 0.79 -14.18
C ASP A 949 -36.64 2.31 -14.08
N PHE A 950 -35.54 2.77 -14.66
CA PHE A 950 -35.25 4.20 -14.75
C PHE A 950 -36.29 4.96 -15.57
N ASN A 951 -36.68 4.47 -16.75
CA ASN A 951 -37.67 5.14 -17.59
C ASN A 951 -39.05 5.20 -16.94
N GLN A 952 -39.46 4.14 -16.24
CA GLN A 952 -40.75 4.11 -15.52
C GLN A 952 -40.78 5.12 -14.36
N THR A 953 -39.67 5.29 -13.65
CA THR A 953 -39.60 6.16 -12.46
C THR A 953 -39.20 7.61 -12.77
N SER A 954 -38.65 7.88 -13.95
CA SER A 954 -38.20 9.21 -14.38
C SER A 954 -39.18 9.95 -15.29
N ASP A 955 -40.36 9.38 -15.56
CA ASP A 955 -41.41 10.05 -16.32
C ASP A 955 -42.15 11.11 -15.50
N PHE A 956 -41.72 12.37 -15.66
CA PHE A 956 -42.39 13.55 -15.09
C PHE A 956 -43.22 14.32 -16.13
N SER A 957 -43.54 13.72 -17.28
CA SER A 957 -44.26 14.39 -18.37
C SER A 957 -45.65 14.88 -17.95
N SER A 958 -46.29 14.19 -17.00
CA SER A 958 -47.63 14.48 -16.48
C SER A 958 -47.70 15.66 -15.51
N TYR A 959 -46.57 16.11 -14.94
CA TYR A 959 -46.52 17.17 -13.94
C TYR A 959 -46.17 18.53 -14.56
N GLU A 960 -46.54 19.64 -13.92
CA GLU A 960 -46.07 20.98 -14.31
C GLU A 960 -44.61 21.18 -13.91
N LEU A 961 -43.84 21.93 -14.73
CA LEU A 961 -42.41 22.16 -14.49
C LEU A 961 -42.15 22.81 -13.11
N ASP A 962 -42.96 23.79 -12.72
CA ASP A 962 -42.83 24.49 -11.44
C ASP A 962 -43.14 23.57 -10.24
N LEU A 963 -43.98 22.56 -10.42
CA LEU A 963 -44.27 21.58 -9.37
C LEU A 963 -43.05 20.69 -9.10
N ILE A 964 -42.32 20.30 -10.13
CA ILE A 964 -41.08 19.48 -10.01
C ILE A 964 -40.01 20.28 -9.25
N TYR A 965 -39.83 21.57 -9.59
CA TYR A 965 -38.90 22.43 -8.87
C TYR A 965 -39.28 22.66 -7.40
N ARG A 966 -40.57 22.83 -7.10
CA ARG A 966 -41.05 22.95 -5.70
C ARG A 966 -40.83 21.67 -4.91
N SER A 967 -41.06 20.51 -5.53
CA SER A 967 -40.77 19.19 -4.93
C SER A 967 -39.28 19.03 -4.62
N ALA A 968 -38.40 19.44 -5.55
CA ALA A 968 -36.96 19.42 -5.31
C ALA A 968 -36.55 20.37 -4.18
N GLU A 969 -37.12 21.58 -4.13
CA GLU A 969 -36.91 22.54 -3.03
C GLU A 969 -37.35 21.98 -1.67
N GLU A 970 -38.48 21.27 -1.61
CA GLU A 970 -38.96 20.62 -0.38
C GLU A 970 -38.02 19.51 0.07
N CYS A 971 -37.47 18.72 -0.84
CA CYS A 971 -36.46 17.71 -0.54
C CYS A 971 -35.16 18.34 0.01
N PHE A 972 -34.70 19.48 -0.55
CA PHE A 972 -33.56 20.23 0.02
C PHE A 972 -33.86 20.80 1.42
N LYS A 973 -35.09 21.25 1.68
CA LYS A 973 -35.50 21.70 3.04
C LYS A 973 -35.48 20.54 4.04
N THR A 974 -35.93 19.36 3.63
CA THR A 974 -35.86 18.14 4.46
C THR A 974 -34.42 17.71 4.72
N ALA A 975 -33.55 17.76 3.71
CA ALA A 975 -32.12 17.55 3.90
C ALA A 975 -31.52 18.54 4.92
N ARG A 976 -31.86 19.83 4.80
CA ARG A 976 -31.41 20.87 5.75
C ARG A 976 -31.80 20.53 7.20
N THR A 977 -33.05 20.14 7.45
CA THR A 977 -33.49 19.82 8.82
C THR A 977 -32.78 18.59 9.38
N HIS A 978 -32.49 17.58 8.55
CA HIS A 978 -31.70 16.42 8.97
C HIS A 978 -30.26 16.79 9.31
N ALA A 979 -29.61 17.66 8.51
CA ALA A 979 -28.26 18.13 8.78
C ALA A 979 -28.19 19.01 10.06
N GLU A 980 -29.16 19.90 10.27
CA GLU A 980 -29.26 20.72 11.49
C GLU A 980 -29.41 19.85 12.74
N ALA A 981 -30.25 18.81 12.69
CA ALA A 981 -30.44 17.86 13.79
C ALA A 981 -29.17 17.04 14.11
N LEU A 982 -28.40 16.67 13.08
CA LEU A 982 -27.10 15.98 13.28
C LEU A 982 -26.05 16.91 13.90
N LEU A 983 -26.07 18.20 13.55
CA LEU A 983 -25.12 19.19 14.07
C LEU A 983 -25.48 19.67 15.50
N SER A 984 -26.75 19.73 15.87
CA SER A 984 -27.18 20.18 17.21
C SER A 984 -26.79 19.22 18.34
N ASN A 985 -26.53 17.94 18.01
CA ASN A 985 -26.02 16.91 18.92
C ASN A 985 -26.81 16.83 20.26
N GLU A 986 -28.13 17.01 20.22
CA GLU A 986 -28.98 17.15 21.41
C GLU A 986 -28.94 15.94 22.37
N GLU A 987 -28.55 14.76 21.89
CA GLU A 987 -28.50 13.51 22.66
C GLU A 987 -27.07 13.01 22.95
N GLY A 988 -26.01 13.76 22.60
CA GLY A 988 -24.61 13.30 22.75
C GLY A 988 -24.26 12.09 21.87
N ILE A 989 -25.04 11.87 20.81
CA ILE A 989 -25.00 10.70 19.92
C ILE A 989 -23.92 10.81 18.84
N ASN A 990 -23.52 12.05 18.51
CA ASN A 990 -22.66 12.34 17.37
C ASN A 990 -21.22 12.67 17.77
N THR A 991 -20.79 12.34 18.98
CA THR A 991 -19.41 12.58 19.44
C THR A 991 -18.58 11.30 19.38
N ILE A 992 -17.36 11.42 18.83
CA ILE A 992 -16.29 10.43 18.94
C ILE A 992 -15.11 11.10 19.66
N GLY A 993 -14.34 10.33 20.44
CA GLY A 993 -13.08 10.80 20.98
C GLY A 993 -12.09 11.07 19.85
N THR A 994 -11.67 12.33 19.68
CA THR A 994 -10.64 12.74 18.73
C THR A 994 -9.34 13.09 19.46
N THR A 995 -8.24 13.19 18.72
CA THR A 995 -6.91 13.57 19.23
C THR A 995 -6.88 14.95 19.92
N HIS A 996 -7.90 15.79 19.69
CA HIS A 996 -8.04 17.13 20.26
C HIS A 996 -9.23 17.27 21.24
N GLY A 997 -9.91 16.18 21.62
CA GLY A 997 -11.08 16.18 22.52
C GLY A 997 -12.31 15.44 21.94
N GLU A 998 -13.51 15.65 22.50
CA GLU A 998 -14.76 15.14 21.88
C GLU A 998 -15.04 15.93 20.58
N GLY A 999 -15.03 15.23 19.44
CA GLY A 999 -15.30 15.81 18.12
C GLY A 999 -16.58 15.25 17.50
N LEU A 1000 -17.27 16.07 16.70
CA LEU A 1000 -18.47 15.65 16.00
C LEU A 1000 -18.12 14.71 14.82
N VAL A 1001 -18.73 13.52 14.78
CA VAL A 1001 -18.57 12.56 13.68
C VAL A 1001 -19.01 13.20 12.36
N ARG A 1002 -18.14 13.16 11.34
CA ARG A 1002 -18.38 13.77 10.03
C ARG A 1002 -18.71 15.28 10.10
N GLY A 1003 -18.26 16.00 11.14
CA GLY A 1003 -18.71 17.37 11.39
C GLY A 1003 -18.43 18.36 10.25
N LEU A 1004 -17.24 18.31 9.65
CA LEU A 1004 -16.89 19.17 8.49
C LEU A 1004 -17.72 18.84 7.25
N GLU A 1005 -17.97 17.55 7.01
CA GLU A 1005 -18.79 17.06 5.92
C GLU A 1005 -20.25 17.50 6.10
N LEU A 1006 -20.83 17.31 7.29
CA LEU A 1006 -22.18 17.74 7.63
C LEU A 1006 -22.38 19.24 7.45
N GLN A 1007 -21.40 20.07 7.83
CA GLN A 1007 -21.43 21.51 7.58
C GLN A 1007 -21.42 21.83 6.08
N SER A 1008 -20.67 21.06 5.28
CA SER A 1008 -20.61 21.23 3.83
C SER A 1008 -21.93 20.82 3.16
N LEU A 1009 -22.51 19.68 3.55
CA LEU A 1009 -23.83 19.22 3.10
C LEU A 1009 -24.95 20.20 3.49
N LEU A 1010 -24.88 20.78 4.69
CA LEU A 1010 -25.81 21.82 5.13
C LEU A 1010 -25.71 23.07 4.24
N LYS A 1011 -24.49 23.54 3.97
CA LYS A 1011 -24.24 24.69 3.08
C LYS A 1011 -24.77 24.45 1.67
N VAL A 1012 -24.57 23.26 1.12
CA VAL A 1012 -25.12 22.88 -0.20
C VAL A 1012 -26.65 22.91 -0.18
N SER A 1013 -27.27 22.32 0.85
CA SER A 1013 -28.74 22.30 1.00
C SER A 1013 -29.32 23.71 1.04
N ILE A 1014 -28.72 24.60 1.84
CA ILE A 1014 -29.14 26.01 1.97
C ILE A 1014 -28.94 26.76 0.64
N SER A 1015 -27.77 26.61 0.02
CA SER A 1015 -27.43 27.34 -1.21
C SER A 1015 -28.40 26.97 -2.34
N ASN A 1016 -28.69 25.68 -2.54
CA ASN A 1016 -29.62 25.24 -3.57
C ASN A 1016 -31.07 25.63 -3.27
N CYS A 1017 -31.51 25.63 -2.01
CA CYS A 1017 -32.82 26.21 -1.63
C CYS A 1017 -32.92 27.68 -2.05
N VAL A 1018 -31.90 28.49 -1.76
CA VAL A 1018 -31.89 29.92 -2.08
C VAL A 1018 -31.91 30.14 -3.60
N ARG A 1019 -31.12 29.37 -4.35
CA ARG A 1019 -31.05 29.47 -5.82
C ARG A 1019 -32.37 29.08 -6.48
N LEU A 1020 -33.05 28.05 -5.99
CA LEU A 1020 -34.39 27.66 -6.46
C LEU A 1020 -35.45 28.72 -6.12
N ALA A 1021 -35.39 29.30 -4.92
CA ALA A 1021 -36.29 30.39 -4.52
C ALA A 1021 -36.09 31.64 -5.40
N GLN A 1022 -34.83 32.03 -5.66
CA GLN A 1022 -34.48 33.13 -6.56
C GLN A 1022 -34.99 32.90 -7.98
N ARG A 1023 -34.84 31.66 -8.51
CA ARG A 1023 -35.42 31.28 -9.81
C ARG A 1023 -36.93 31.50 -9.82
N SER A 1024 -37.65 31.04 -8.79
CA SER A 1024 -39.11 31.18 -8.71
C SER A 1024 -39.57 32.65 -8.70
N GLN A 1025 -38.81 33.54 -8.04
CA GLN A 1025 -39.09 34.97 -7.98
C GLN A 1025 -38.85 35.64 -9.34
N ASN A 1026 -37.78 35.24 -10.04
CA ASN A 1026 -37.47 35.75 -11.38
C ASN A 1026 -38.47 35.27 -12.45
N THR A 1027 -39.10 34.10 -12.29
CA THR A 1027 -40.15 33.61 -13.19
C THR A 1027 -41.55 34.13 -12.86
N GLY A 1028 -41.80 34.53 -11.60
CA GLY A 1028 -43.10 35.07 -11.13
C GLY A 1028 -43.36 36.55 -11.44
N GLY A 1029 -42.34 37.31 -11.88
CA GLY A 1029 -42.47 38.68 -12.35
C GLY A 1029 -42.97 38.74 -13.80
N GLY A 1030 -44.28 38.78 -13.99
CA GLY A 1030 -44.88 38.79 -15.32
C GLY A 1030 -44.41 39.94 -16.22
N ASN A 1031 -43.86 39.61 -17.38
CA ASN A 1031 -44.36 40.18 -18.63
C ASN A 1031 -44.12 39.27 -19.83
N LYS A 1032 -45.22 38.96 -20.52
CA LYS A 1032 -45.24 38.32 -21.83
C LYS A 1032 -44.50 39.22 -22.82
N MET A 1033 -43.27 38.87 -23.18
CA MET A 1033 -42.69 39.33 -24.44
C MET A 1033 -42.16 38.13 -25.21
N LYS A 1034 -42.94 37.69 -26.20
CA LYS A 1034 -42.42 36.98 -27.38
C LYS A 1034 -41.27 37.83 -27.95
N LYS A 1035 -40.04 37.35 -27.90
CA LYS A 1035 -39.00 37.80 -28.83
C LYS A 1035 -37.97 36.71 -29.10
N SER A 1036 -37.83 36.46 -30.41
CA SER A 1036 -36.79 35.75 -31.16
C SER A 1036 -35.80 34.88 -30.38
N LEU A 1037 -35.86 33.58 -30.66
CA LEU A 1037 -34.70 32.68 -30.60
C LEU A 1037 -33.52 33.34 -31.34
N GLN A 1038 -32.55 33.82 -30.59
CA GLN A 1038 -31.18 33.92 -31.05
C GLN A 1038 -30.33 33.11 -30.07
N ASP A 1039 -29.73 32.06 -30.63
CA ASP A 1039 -28.90 31.06 -29.99
C ASP A 1039 -27.70 31.68 -29.26
N VAL A 1040 -27.86 31.90 -27.97
CA VAL A 1040 -26.75 31.74 -27.02
C VAL A 1040 -27.20 30.66 -26.06
N LYS A 1041 -26.81 29.41 -26.34
CA LYS A 1041 -26.99 28.28 -25.41
C LYS A 1041 -26.12 28.55 -24.18
N THR A 1042 -26.62 29.32 -23.23
CA THR A 1042 -25.98 29.48 -21.92
C THR A 1042 -26.18 28.17 -21.17
N GLN A 1043 -25.20 27.27 -21.27
CA GLN A 1043 -25.20 26.00 -20.54
C GLN A 1043 -25.15 26.28 -19.03
N MET A 1044 -25.81 25.41 -18.26
CA MET A 1044 -25.82 25.50 -16.80
C MET A 1044 -24.43 25.19 -16.23
N GLU A 1045 -24.01 25.96 -15.23
CA GLU A 1045 -22.76 25.74 -14.50
C GLU A 1045 -23.05 25.05 -13.15
N PHE A 1046 -22.22 24.05 -12.82
CA PHE A 1046 -22.33 23.24 -11.61
C PHE A 1046 -21.09 23.47 -10.74
N ASP A 1047 -21.29 24.07 -9.58
CA ASP A 1047 -20.20 24.43 -8.66
C ASP A 1047 -20.02 23.36 -7.57
N PHE A 1048 -18.95 22.57 -7.65
CA PHE A 1048 -18.59 21.53 -6.66
C PHE A 1048 -17.65 22.03 -5.55
N SER A 1049 -17.38 23.34 -5.45
CA SER A 1049 -16.42 23.89 -4.49
C SER A 1049 -16.79 23.68 -3.02
N ILE A 1050 -18.09 23.61 -2.71
CA ILE A 1050 -18.57 23.37 -1.33
C ILE A 1050 -18.52 21.88 -0.97
N HIS A 1051 -18.88 20.99 -1.91
CA HIS A 1051 -18.91 19.55 -1.67
C HIS A 1051 -18.60 18.77 -2.96
N PRO A 1052 -17.69 17.78 -2.91
CA PRO A 1052 -17.22 17.08 -4.12
C PRO A 1052 -18.32 16.24 -4.81
N HIS A 1053 -19.35 15.83 -4.08
CA HIS A 1053 -20.41 14.95 -4.62
C HIS A 1053 -21.71 15.67 -4.96
N PHE A 1054 -21.89 16.92 -4.51
CA PHE A 1054 -23.17 17.62 -4.57
C PHE A 1054 -22.95 19.08 -5.01
N PRO A 1055 -23.34 19.45 -6.25
CA PRO A 1055 -23.04 20.77 -6.79
C PRO A 1055 -24.02 21.84 -6.32
N VAL A 1056 -23.55 23.07 -6.19
CA VAL A 1056 -24.39 24.26 -6.11
C VAL A 1056 -24.77 24.71 -7.51
N MET A 1057 -26.05 24.94 -7.71
CA MET A 1057 -26.63 25.18 -9.02
C MET A 1057 -26.56 26.68 -9.37
N VAL A 1058 -25.88 27.01 -10.46
CA VAL A 1058 -25.78 28.39 -10.96
C VAL A 1058 -26.70 28.53 -12.17
N PHE A 1059 -27.83 29.20 -11.98
CA PHE A 1059 -28.74 29.50 -13.09
C PHE A 1059 -28.17 30.65 -13.93
N PRO A 1060 -28.19 30.53 -15.28
CA PRO A 1060 -27.74 31.60 -16.14
C PRO A 1060 -28.59 32.86 -15.91
N SER A 1061 -27.94 34.01 -15.77
CA SER A 1061 -28.62 35.30 -15.75
C SER A 1061 -29.32 35.50 -17.09
N ARG A 1062 -30.65 35.61 -17.06
CA ARG A 1062 -31.48 35.92 -18.23
C ARG A 1062 -31.26 37.34 -18.73
#